data_AF-A0A6J5V0A2-F1
#
_entry.id   AF-A0A6J5V0A2-F1
#
_cell.length_a   1.000
_cell.length_b   1.000
_cell.length_c   1.000
_cell.angle_alpha   90.00
_cell.angle_beta   90.00
_cell.angle_gamma   90.00
#
_symmetry.space_group_name_H-M   'P 1'
#
loop_
_entity.id
_entity.type
_entity.pdbx_description
1 polymer ?
#
loop_
_entity_poly.entity_id
_entity_poly.type
_entity_poly.pdbx_seq_one_letter_code
_entity_poly.pdbx_strand_id
1 'polypeptide(L)'
;MTTRLWIWKLTWYGRWRDGGNNRVDVVWNINILMLLILHIVRNEDQMWLANELGKRRGGLDQFPLSGFQRDGETMEVADGVDSESKIQQRRMRRVIWNKLQAAAIPQRCVILGAKEAEDKHILSVHSKNHVNLIKNISSKQFDSRRNRVASKFNSIYFNEGSSEAAYLAAGSAIEVTERVAKGELDSAVAIIRPPGHHAEQDEAMGFCLYNNVAIAARFLLDEKPELGINKILIVDWDVHHGNGTQKMFWKDPRVLFFSVHRHEFGSFYPATDDGFYTMIGEGPGAGYNINVPWENGRCGDADYFAVWDHILVPVAKEFNPDLIIVSAGFDAAAGDPLGGCRVTPYGYAVMLKKLMDFAHGKIVLALEGGYNLESVANSVLACVEVLLEDDPIHGSSEAYPFESTWSVIQAVRQKLSSFWPSLADELPEKLTNKKAPPAAYILTSSSDSEEEDYEAPNAISKHLEEVLQHVIEPLSKLKINESIQDHAASNSNTWRSELSKVDVWYATFGSNLWLKRFLCYVEGGQVEGMKKPYLGSGDKTPPKEIMWKTFPHRLFFGREFTHTWGPGGVAFLNPKSNIQDKTYMCLYRITLEQFNDVLVQENVASFATSSPLFDLAAVNSVTSEEPHSLQVHSELKRCWYGNVVYLGKESNIPILTMTCTQSDMEGFKSGELAVCAPAKNYANSIVRGLVEGKQLSQEAAMAYIQEASTKPL
;
A
#
# COMPACT_ATOMS: atom_id res chain seq x y z
N MET A 1 -3.03 -24.24 -63.82
CA MET A 1 -3.30 -24.71 -62.44
C MET A 1 -2.58 -23.76 -61.50
N THR A 2 -3.25 -22.84 -60.78
CA THR A 2 -4.03 -23.04 -59.53
C THR A 2 -3.14 -23.54 -58.38
N THR A 3 -3.04 -22.87 -57.22
CA THR A 3 -3.97 -21.90 -56.58
C THR A 3 -3.22 -20.76 -55.83
N ARG A 4 -3.92 -19.67 -55.48
CA ARG A 4 -3.38 -18.51 -54.73
C ARG A 4 -3.53 -18.67 -53.20
N LEU A 5 -2.71 -17.94 -52.43
CA LEU A 5 -3.22 -17.06 -51.37
C LEU A 5 -2.30 -15.82 -51.21
N TRP A 6 -2.70 -14.83 -50.41
CA TRP A 6 -2.14 -13.46 -50.43
C TRP A 6 -1.41 -13.08 -49.13
N ILE A 7 -0.38 -12.24 -49.26
CA ILE A 7 0.11 -11.36 -48.17
C ILE A 7 -0.01 -9.92 -48.66
N TRP A 8 -0.74 -9.09 -47.92
CA TRP A 8 -0.85 -7.66 -48.22
C TRP A 8 0.32 -6.88 -47.61
N LYS A 9 1.18 -6.29 -48.46
CA LYS A 9 1.99 -5.14 -48.06
C LYS A 9 1.17 -3.87 -48.24
N LEU A 10 0.96 -3.13 -47.16
CA LEU A 10 0.43 -1.77 -47.20
C LEU A 10 1.50 -0.79 -46.69
N THR A 11 2.37 -0.37 -47.60
CA THR A 11 3.31 0.74 -47.39
C THR A 11 2.88 1.87 -48.31
N TRP A 12 2.26 2.92 -47.75
CA TRP A 12 1.80 4.07 -48.54
C TRP A 12 2.92 5.09 -48.69
N TYR A 13 3.49 5.17 -49.89
CA TYR A 13 4.37 6.28 -50.31
C TYR A 13 3.69 7.07 -51.42
N GLY A 14 3.24 8.28 -51.10
CA GLY A 14 2.79 9.28 -52.08
C GLY A 14 3.70 10.50 -52.03
N ARG A 15 4.32 10.85 -53.16
CA ARG A 15 5.03 12.13 -53.35
C ARG A 15 4.66 12.71 -54.71
N TRP A 16 4.31 13.99 -54.74
CA TRP A 16 4.48 14.86 -55.90
C TRP A 16 4.79 16.28 -55.44
N ARG A 17 5.49 17.06 -56.27
CA ARG A 17 5.80 18.49 -56.08
C ARG A 17 4.69 19.35 -56.75
N ASP A 18 4.57 20.66 -56.56
CA ASP A 18 5.63 21.67 -56.50
C ASP A 18 5.15 23.00 -55.89
N GLY A 19 6.07 23.95 -55.66
CA GLY A 19 5.76 25.39 -55.61
C GLY A 19 5.14 25.98 -54.33
N GLY A 20 5.94 26.15 -53.28
CA GLY A 20 5.75 27.25 -52.31
C GLY A 20 5.16 26.91 -50.93
N ASN A 21 5.50 27.78 -49.96
CA ASN A 21 5.22 27.73 -48.51
C ASN A 21 5.72 26.50 -47.74
N ASN A 22 6.52 26.77 -46.70
CA ASN A 22 7.13 25.74 -45.85
C ASN A 22 6.07 24.89 -45.12
N ARG A 23 6.18 23.58 -45.27
CA ARG A 23 5.66 22.59 -44.31
C ARG A 23 6.84 21.86 -43.68
N VAL A 24 6.71 21.50 -42.41
CA VAL A 24 7.68 20.69 -41.69
C VAL A 24 7.13 19.27 -41.60
N ASP A 25 7.72 18.34 -42.35
CA ASP A 25 7.45 16.91 -42.20
C ASP A 25 8.33 16.36 -41.07
N VAL A 26 7.73 15.93 -39.95
CA VAL A 26 8.44 15.26 -38.85
C VAL A 26 8.00 13.79 -38.78
N VAL A 27 8.95 12.89 -38.99
CA VAL A 27 8.76 11.44 -38.77
C VAL A 27 9.27 11.10 -37.37
N TRP A 28 8.35 10.84 -36.44
CA TRP A 28 8.70 10.41 -35.09
C TRP A 28 8.77 8.88 -35.00
N ASN A 29 9.97 8.35 -34.71
CA ASN A 29 10.12 7.01 -34.19
C ASN A 29 9.52 6.95 -32.78
N ILE A 30 8.68 5.96 -32.50
CA ILE A 30 8.26 5.66 -31.13
C ILE A 30 9.46 4.99 -30.44
N ASN A 31 10.12 5.71 -29.53
CA ASN A 31 11.10 5.13 -28.62
C ASN A 31 10.40 4.28 -27.55
N ILE A 32 9.90 3.11 -27.95
CA ILE A 32 9.52 2.03 -27.03
C ILE A 32 10.81 1.56 -26.37
N LEU A 33 11.08 2.11 -25.17
CA LEU A 33 12.22 1.67 -24.37
C LEU A 33 11.94 0.23 -23.93
N MET A 34 12.57 -0.73 -24.61
CA MET A 34 12.19 -2.14 -24.56
C MET A 34 12.12 -2.67 -23.12
N LEU A 35 11.19 -3.59 -22.88
CA LEU A 35 11.29 -4.50 -21.74
C LEU A 35 12.59 -5.29 -21.90
N LEU A 36 13.34 -5.44 -20.81
CA LEU A 36 14.67 -6.06 -20.85
C LEU A 36 14.81 -7.12 -19.77
N ILE A 37 15.37 -8.25 -20.20
CA ILE A 37 15.69 -9.40 -19.37
C ILE A 37 17.20 -9.53 -19.30
N LEU A 38 17.71 -9.75 -18.09
CA LEU A 38 19.08 -10.18 -17.83
C LEU A 38 19.06 -11.63 -17.36
N HIS A 39 19.80 -12.50 -18.03
CA HIS A 39 20.12 -13.84 -17.55
C HIS A 39 21.61 -13.94 -17.21
N ILE A 40 21.93 -14.68 -16.15
CA ILE A 40 23.25 -14.85 -15.57
C ILE A 40 23.69 -16.31 -15.65
N VAL A 41 24.75 -16.59 -16.42
CA VAL A 41 25.38 -17.92 -16.54
C VAL A 41 26.43 -18.07 -15.43
N ARG A 42 26.31 -19.07 -14.56
CA ARG A 42 27.40 -19.43 -13.63
C ARG A 42 28.48 -20.22 -14.37
N ASN A 43 29.74 -19.90 -14.09
CA ASN A 43 30.85 -20.25 -14.97
C ASN A 43 31.59 -21.55 -14.56
N GLU A 44 30.88 -22.68 -14.52
CA GLU A 44 31.48 -24.01 -14.54
C GLU A 44 30.92 -24.85 -15.70
N ASP A 45 31.81 -25.34 -16.56
CA ASP A 45 31.59 -26.40 -17.56
C ASP A 45 30.53 -26.26 -18.69
N GLN A 46 30.36 -25.09 -19.34
CA GLN A 46 29.85 -25.01 -20.74
C GLN A 46 30.40 -23.86 -21.62
N MET A 47 31.73 -23.69 -21.70
CA MET A 47 32.34 -22.69 -22.61
C MET A 47 32.38 -23.12 -24.10
N TRP A 48 31.20 -23.37 -24.72
CA TRP A 48 31.13 -23.81 -26.13
C TRP A 48 30.04 -23.18 -27.02
N LEU A 49 29.03 -22.49 -26.47
CA LEU A 49 27.89 -21.97 -27.27
C LEU A 49 28.02 -20.53 -27.80
N ALA A 50 29.03 -19.77 -27.37
CA ALA A 50 29.15 -18.33 -27.66
C ALA A 50 29.79 -17.97 -29.02
N ASN A 51 30.41 -18.90 -29.75
CA ASN A 51 31.40 -18.56 -30.79
C ASN A 51 30.88 -18.55 -32.25
N GLU A 52 29.74 -19.16 -32.55
CA GLU A 52 29.36 -19.51 -33.94
C GLU A 52 28.53 -18.45 -34.69
N LEU A 53 28.10 -17.37 -34.03
CA LEU A 53 27.32 -16.28 -34.65
C LEU A 53 28.07 -14.94 -34.76
N GLY A 54 29.28 -14.83 -34.20
CA GLY A 54 30.04 -13.58 -34.05
C GLY A 54 30.79 -13.04 -35.28
N LYS A 55 30.37 -13.33 -36.53
CA LYS A 55 31.15 -12.95 -37.74
C LYS A 55 30.32 -12.43 -38.93
N ARG A 56 30.04 -11.12 -38.96
CA ARG A 56 30.38 -10.20 -40.09
C ARG A 56 29.81 -8.77 -39.94
N ARG A 57 30.72 -7.78 -39.89
CA ARG A 57 30.55 -6.33 -40.17
C ARG A 57 29.63 -5.54 -39.21
N GLY A 58 29.98 -4.33 -38.75
CA GLY A 58 31.26 -3.63 -38.82
C GLY A 58 31.14 -2.11 -38.97
N GLY A 59 31.36 -1.38 -37.87
CA GLY A 59 31.63 0.07 -37.82
C GLY A 59 30.45 1.02 -38.03
N LEU A 60 30.27 1.98 -37.09
CA LEU A 60 30.31 3.44 -37.37
C LEU A 60 29.99 4.25 -36.10
N ASP A 61 31.02 4.99 -35.65
CA ASP A 61 31.08 6.38 -35.15
C ASP A 61 30.03 6.99 -34.17
N GLN A 62 30.58 7.83 -33.30
CA GLN A 62 29.90 8.76 -32.39
C GLN A 62 29.18 9.88 -33.17
N PHE A 63 28.06 10.41 -32.65
CA PHE A 63 27.64 11.83 -32.80
C PHE A 63 26.51 12.18 -31.79
N PRO A 64 26.10 13.46 -31.57
CA PRO A 64 26.00 14.00 -30.21
C PRO A 64 24.58 14.31 -29.69
N LEU A 65 24.51 14.66 -28.40
CA LEU A 65 23.34 15.20 -27.69
C LEU A 65 23.16 16.71 -27.91
N SER A 66 22.09 17.17 -28.58
CA SER A 66 21.59 18.56 -28.46
C SER A 66 20.23 18.80 -29.13
N GLY A 67 19.32 19.54 -28.46
CA GLY A 67 18.06 20.09 -29.01
C GLY A 67 16.83 19.16 -28.94
N PHE A 68 15.59 19.64 -28.72
CA PHE A 68 15.10 21.02 -28.45
C PHE A 68 13.87 20.97 -27.51
N GLN A 69 13.28 22.13 -27.15
CA GLN A 69 12.31 22.30 -26.06
C GLN A 69 10.99 22.98 -26.50
N ARG A 70 9.84 22.51 -25.95
CA ARG A 70 8.46 23.05 -26.10
C ARG A 70 7.89 23.02 -27.54
N ASP A 71 6.58 23.13 -27.79
CA ASP A 71 5.38 23.40 -26.97
C ASP A 71 4.45 22.16 -26.84
N GLY A 72 3.35 22.13 -26.08
CA GLY A 72 2.83 23.11 -25.12
C GLY A 72 1.29 23.24 -25.10
N GLU A 73 0.57 22.22 -24.62
CA GLU A 73 -0.85 22.36 -24.26
C GLU A 73 -1.20 21.37 -23.13
N THR A 74 -1.58 21.87 -21.96
CA THR A 74 -1.89 21.08 -20.75
C THR A 74 -3.33 21.31 -20.31
N MET A 75 -4.21 20.36 -20.60
CA MET A 75 -5.48 20.26 -19.88
C MET A 75 -5.23 19.54 -18.55
N GLU A 76 -5.31 20.27 -17.45
CA GLU A 76 -5.43 19.68 -16.12
C GLU A 76 -6.80 18.99 -15.99
N VAL A 77 -6.77 17.73 -15.60
CA VAL A 77 -7.95 16.97 -15.15
C VAL A 77 -7.51 16.19 -13.92
N ALA A 78 -8.23 16.38 -12.81
CA ALA A 78 -7.92 15.71 -11.56
C ALA A 78 -8.06 14.18 -11.69
N ASP A 79 -7.19 13.44 -11.00
CA ASP A 79 -7.54 12.24 -10.22
C ASP A 79 -6.28 11.53 -9.66
N GLY A 80 -6.26 11.38 -8.33
CA GLY A 80 -5.68 10.27 -7.55
C GLY A 80 -4.18 9.95 -7.57
N VAL A 81 -3.47 10.21 -8.67
CA VAL A 81 -2.09 9.76 -8.88
C VAL A 81 -1.26 10.93 -9.42
N ASP A 82 -0.23 11.34 -8.68
CA ASP A 82 0.55 12.53 -9.03
C ASP A 82 1.16 12.45 -10.43
N SER A 83 1.12 13.57 -11.14
CA SER A 83 1.91 13.86 -12.34
C SER A 83 3.37 13.39 -12.22
N GLU A 84 4.01 13.58 -11.06
CA GLU A 84 5.41 13.19 -10.86
C GLU A 84 5.56 11.66 -10.80
N SER A 85 4.70 10.96 -10.07
CA SER A 85 4.72 9.48 -10.03
C SER A 85 4.53 8.85 -11.42
N LYS A 86 3.64 9.41 -12.25
CA LYS A 86 3.43 9.03 -13.66
C LYS A 86 4.68 9.25 -14.52
N ILE A 87 5.55 10.20 -14.16
CA ILE A 87 6.82 10.49 -14.83
C ILE A 87 7.94 9.57 -14.31
N GLN A 88 8.05 9.36 -13.00
CA GLN A 88 9.01 8.43 -12.36
C GLN A 88 8.81 7.01 -12.90
N GLN A 89 7.56 6.52 -12.94
CA GLN A 89 7.18 5.21 -13.49
C GLN A 89 7.52 5.01 -14.99
N ARG A 90 7.74 6.09 -15.76
CA ARG A 90 8.24 6.06 -17.15
C ARG A 90 9.76 6.14 -17.25
N ARG A 91 10.46 6.54 -16.18
CA ARG A 91 11.92 6.69 -16.10
C ARG A 91 12.60 5.47 -15.48
N MET A 92 11.95 4.76 -14.53
CA MET A 92 12.53 3.63 -13.79
C MET A 92 13.36 2.66 -14.64
N ARG A 93 12.76 1.98 -15.64
CA ARG A 93 13.49 1.02 -16.50
C ARG A 93 14.75 1.61 -17.15
N ARG A 94 14.74 2.89 -17.51
CA ARG A 94 15.90 3.58 -18.10
C ARG A 94 17.01 3.81 -17.09
N VAL A 95 16.68 4.22 -15.86
CA VAL A 95 17.69 4.50 -14.83
C VAL A 95 18.33 3.19 -14.36
N ILE A 96 17.52 2.14 -14.15
CA ILE A 96 18.01 0.78 -13.90
C ILE A 96 18.95 0.32 -15.02
N TRP A 97 18.50 0.36 -16.28
CA TRP A 97 19.31 -0.09 -17.42
C TRP A 97 20.61 0.71 -17.57
N ASN A 98 20.57 2.03 -17.43
CA ASN A 98 21.75 2.89 -17.50
C ASN A 98 22.76 2.57 -16.37
N LYS A 99 22.28 2.29 -15.14
CA LYS A 99 23.13 1.89 -14.00
C LYS A 99 23.82 0.55 -14.28
N LEU A 100 23.07 -0.44 -14.77
CA LEU A 100 23.58 -1.77 -15.12
C LEU A 100 24.58 -1.69 -16.30
N GLN A 101 24.32 -0.87 -17.31
CA GLN A 101 25.27 -0.58 -18.40
C GLN A 101 26.56 0.07 -17.89
N ALA A 102 26.47 1.03 -16.95
CA ALA A 102 27.63 1.69 -16.36
C ALA A 102 28.50 0.73 -15.52
N ALA A 103 27.89 -0.28 -14.89
CA ALA A 103 28.56 -1.37 -14.19
C ALA A 103 28.94 -2.57 -15.10
N ALA A 104 28.86 -2.42 -16.43
CA ALA A 104 29.19 -3.45 -17.42
C ALA A 104 28.45 -4.82 -17.26
N ILE A 105 27.32 -4.82 -16.55
CA ILE A 105 26.50 -6.02 -16.30
C ILE A 105 26.00 -6.67 -17.61
N PRO A 106 25.50 -5.93 -18.63
CA PRO A 106 24.98 -6.55 -19.85
C PRO A 106 25.99 -7.36 -20.66
N GLN A 107 27.29 -7.13 -20.46
CA GLN A 107 28.37 -7.87 -21.10
C GLN A 107 28.62 -9.23 -20.43
N ARG A 108 28.12 -9.43 -19.21
CA ARG A 108 28.23 -10.64 -18.39
C ARG A 108 26.93 -11.47 -18.41
N CYS A 109 25.90 -10.97 -19.07
CA CYS A 109 24.55 -11.55 -19.07
C CYS A 109 24.07 -11.86 -20.49
N VAL A 110 23.21 -12.88 -20.64
CA VAL A 110 22.43 -13.04 -21.88
C VAL A 110 21.25 -12.07 -21.82
N ILE A 111 21.13 -11.22 -22.83
CA ILE A 111 20.02 -10.28 -22.97
C ILE A 111 18.91 -10.94 -23.78
N LEU A 112 17.73 -11.13 -23.18
CA LEU A 112 16.55 -11.60 -23.90
C LEU A 112 15.64 -10.41 -24.25
N GLY A 113 15.07 -10.45 -25.45
CA GLY A 113 14.04 -9.51 -25.88
C GLY A 113 12.68 -9.85 -25.26
N ALA A 114 11.83 -8.83 -25.13
CA ALA A 114 10.47 -8.99 -24.61
C ALA A 114 9.61 -9.91 -25.50
N LYS A 115 8.72 -10.68 -24.85
CA LYS A 115 7.80 -11.64 -25.48
C LYS A 115 6.38 -11.36 -24.97
N GLU A 116 5.37 -11.45 -25.84
CA GLU A 116 3.97 -11.35 -25.41
C GLU A 116 3.47 -12.68 -24.81
N ALA A 117 2.67 -12.61 -23.75
CA ALA A 117 1.94 -13.77 -23.24
C ALA A 117 0.72 -14.09 -24.13
N GLU A 118 0.56 -15.34 -24.54
CA GLU A 118 -0.71 -15.78 -25.14
C GLU A 118 -1.86 -15.71 -24.13
N ASP A 119 -3.06 -15.33 -24.58
CA ASP A 119 -4.27 -15.21 -23.75
C ASP A 119 -4.50 -16.43 -22.82
N LYS A 120 -4.20 -17.66 -23.27
CA LYS A 120 -4.42 -18.89 -22.48
C LYS A 120 -3.64 -18.91 -21.16
N HIS A 121 -2.43 -18.34 -21.14
CA HIS A 121 -1.60 -18.28 -19.93
C HIS A 121 -2.13 -17.22 -18.97
N ILE A 122 -2.58 -16.09 -19.49
CA ILE A 122 -3.15 -14.99 -18.70
C ILE A 122 -4.48 -15.43 -18.05
N LEU A 123 -5.27 -16.21 -18.79
CA LEU A 123 -6.53 -16.82 -18.34
C LEU A 123 -6.37 -17.92 -17.27
N SER A 124 -5.14 -18.33 -16.92
CA SER A 124 -4.90 -19.26 -15.81
C SER A 124 -5.10 -18.63 -14.43
N VAL A 125 -5.02 -17.29 -14.33
CA VAL A 125 -5.25 -16.53 -13.09
C VAL A 125 -6.27 -15.40 -13.25
N HIS A 126 -6.40 -14.82 -14.44
CA HIS A 126 -7.36 -13.73 -14.69
C HIS A 126 -8.62 -14.21 -15.39
N SER A 127 -9.74 -13.58 -15.04
CA SER A 127 -11.02 -13.80 -15.69
C SER A 127 -11.00 -13.31 -17.14
N LYS A 128 -11.85 -13.93 -17.97
CA LYS A 128 -12.07 -13.53 -19.36
C LYS A 128 -12.57 -12.07 -19.49
N ASN A 129 -13.25 -11.53 -18.49
CA ASN A 129 -13.69 -10.13 -18.50
C ASN A 129 -12.50 -9.19 -18.31
N HIS A 130 -11.62 -9.50 -17.35
CA HIS A 130 -10.40 -8.73 -17.09
C HIS A 130 -9.43 -8.77 -18.27
N VAL A 131 -9.15 -9.95 -18.82
CA VAL A 131 -8.32 -10.11 -20.03
C VAL A 131 -8.91 -9.33 -21.20
N ASN A 132 -10.22 -9.41 -21.45
CA ASN A 132 -10.87 -8.62 -22.49
C ASN A 132 -10.76 -7.10 -22.25
N LEU A 133 -10.84 -6.64 -21.00
CA LEU A 133 -10.69 -5.22 -20.68
C LEU A 133 -9.27 -4.73 -20.96
N ILE A 134 -8.26 -5.39 -20.37
CA ILE A 134 -6.85 -5.00 -20.50
C ILE A 134 -6.37 -5.16 -21.94
N LYS A 135 -6.86 -6.15 -22.70
CA LYS A 135 -6.56 -6.32 -24.14
C LYS A 135 -7.09 -5.18 -25.02
N ASN A 136 -8.20 -4.53 -24.64
CA ASN A 136 -8.85 -3.50 -25.47
C ASN A 136 -8.64 -2.06 -24.99
N ILE A 137 -8.10 -1.81 -23.79
CA ILE A 137 -8.02 -0.47 -23.18
C ILE A 137 -7.11 0.52 -23.95
N SER A 138 -6.10 0.00 -24.67
CA SER A 138 -5.27 0.77 -25.60
C SER A 138 -5.94 1.13 -26.93
N SER A 139 -7.09 0.53 -27.27
CA SER A 139 -7.72 0.75 -28.58
C SER A 139 -8.40 2.12 -28.68
N LYS A 140 -8.55 2.63 -29.90
CA LYS A 140 -9.14 3.96 -30.17
C LYS A 140 -10.57 4.14 -29.65
N GLN A 141 -11.31 3.04 -29.48
CA GLN A 141 -12.64 3.06 -28.88
C GLN A 141 -12.63 3.53 -27.42
N PHE A 142 -11.49 3.42 -26.74
CA PHE A 142 -11.29 3.79 -25.35
C PHE A 142 -10.57 5.13 -25.17
N ASP A 143 -10.14 5.83 -26.23
CA ASP A 143 -9.32 7.06 -26.10
C ASP A 143 -9.94 8.10 -25.15
N SER A 144 -11.20 8.49 -25.38
CA SER A 144 -11.96 9.41 -24.51
C SER A 144 -12.51 8.76 -23.23
N ARG A 145 -12.24 7.48 -23.00
CA ARG A 145 -12.80 6.68 -21.89
C ARG A 145 -11.74 6.13 -20.93
N ARG A 146 -10.45 6.08 -21.30
CA ARG A 146 -9.36 5.49 -20.49
C ARG A 146 -9.38 6.00 -19.05
N ASN A 147 -9.49 7.32 -18.84
CA ASN A 147 -9.52 7.91 -17.50
C ASN A 147 -10.79 7.49 -16.72
N ARG A 148 -11.97 7.51 -17.34
CA ARG A 148 -13.25 7.07 -16.73
C ARG A 148 -13.36 5.56 -16.51
N VAL A 149 -12.45 4.77 -17.10
CA VAL A 149 -12.26 3.36 -16.77
C VAL A 149 -11.27 3.23 -15.61
N ALA A 150 -10.14 3.96 -15.64
CA ALA A 150 -9.16 3.98 -14.57
C ALA A 150 -9.73 4.40 -13.21
N SER A 151 -10.57 5.44 -13.16
CA SER A 151 -11.19 5.93 -11.91
C SER A 151 -12.24 4.98 -11.27
N LYS A 152 -12.41 3.78 -11.83
CA LYS A 152 -13.17 2.68 -11.20
C LYS A 152 -12.30 1.68 -10.44
N PHE A 153 -10.99 1.79 -10.57
CA PHE A 153 -9.99 0.86 -10.07
C PHE A 153 -9.08 1.53 -9.04
N ASN A 154 -8.63 0.77 -8.04
CA ASN A 154 -7.84 1.32 -6.95
C ASN A 154 -6.38 1.59 -7.38
N SER A 155 -5.98 2.86 -7.47
CA SER A 155 -4.62 3.29 -7.85
C SER A 155 -4.17 2.78 -9.23
N ILE A 156 -4.96 3.10 -10.27
CA ILE A 156 -4.70 2.70 -11.67
C ILE A 156 -4.69 3.91 -12.61
N TYR A 157 -3.89 3.84 -13.67
CA TYR A 157 -3.99 4.71 -14.84
C TYR A 157 -3.82 3.89 -16.13
N PHE A 158 -4.47 4.31 -17.20
CA PHE A 158 -4.35 3.69 -18.52
C PHE A 158 -3.77 4.68 -19.54
N ASN A 159 -3.03 4.15 -20.53
CA ASN A 159 -2.50 4.90 -21.66
C ASN A 159 -2.48 4.03 -22.93
N GLU A 160 -2.07 4.59 -24.05
CA GLU A 160 -2.06 3.91 -25.36
C GLU A 160 -1.14 2.67 -25.40
N GLY A 161 -0.09 2.62 -24.58
CA GLY A 161 0.77 1.45 -24.43
C GLY A 161 0.34 0.44 -23.34
N SER A 162 -0.79 0.66 -22.64
CA SER A 162 -1.15 -0.18 -21.47
C SER A 162 -1.41 -1.66 -21.82
N SER A 163 -2.10 -1.95 -22.93
CA SER A 163 -2.37 -3.33 -23.36
C SER A 163 -1.07 -4.04 -23.74
N GLU A 164 -0.29 -3.47 -24.66
CA GLU A 164 0.98 -4.01 -25.15
C GLU A 164 1.97 -4.24 -23.99
N ALA A 165 2.15 -3.25 -23.11
CA ALA A 165 3.07 -3.37 -21.98
C ALA A 165 2.67 -4.48 -21.00
N ALA A 166 1.37 -4.68 -20.72
CA ALA A 166 0.90 -5.75 -19.84
C ALA A 166 1.12 -7.15 -20.45
N TYR A 167 0.86 -7.30 -21.76
CA TYR A 167 1.12 -8.54 -22.50
C TYR A 167 2.61 -8.88 -22.56
N LEU A 168 3.47 -7.87 -22.82
CA LEU A 168 4.93 -8.03 -22.84
C LEU A 168 5.52 -8.27 -21.45
N ALA A 169 4.97 -7.68 -20.38
CA ALA A 169 5.43 -7.91 -19.00
C ALA A 169 5.17 -9.36 -18.57
N ALA A 170 3.93 -9.84 -18.74
CA ALA A 170 3.57 -11.22 -18.40
C ALA A 170 4.34 -12.24 -19.25
N GLY A 171 4.48 -12.02 -20.56
CA GLY A 171 5.21 -12.94 -21.45
C GLY A 171 6.72 -12.95 -21.22
N SER A 172 7.30 -11.82 -20.80
CA SER A 172 8.70 -11.75 -20.35
C SER A 172 8.93 -12.54 -19.06
N ALA A 173 7.99 -12.47 -18.10
CA ALA A 173 8.04 -13.26 -16.88
C ALA A 173 7.90 -14.77 -17.15
N ILE A 174 7.01 -15.17 -18.07
CA ILE A 174 6.91 -16.57 -18.55
C ILE A 174 8.24 -17.05 -19.15
N GLU A 175 8.81 -16.28 -20.09
CA GLU A 175 10.02 -16.67 -20.85
C GLU A 175 11.23 -16.95 -19.94
N VAL A 176 11.52 -16.07 -18.97
CA VAL A 176 12.64 -16.31 -18.04
C VAL A 176 12.40 -17.52 -17.14
N THR A 177 11.16 -17.67 -16.68
CA THR A 177 10.77 -18.68 -15.71
C THR A 177 10.77 -20.08 -16.34
N GLU A 178 10.34 -20.21 -17.61
CA GLU A 178 10.46 -21.44 -18.39
C GLU A 178 11.93 -21.88 -18.55
N ARG A 179 12.82 -20.94 -18.83
CA ARG A 179 14.23 -21.25 -19.11
C ARG A 179 15.05 -21.56 -17.85
N VAL A 180 14.79 -20.87 -16.74
CA VAL A 180 15.35 -21.23 -15.42
C VAL A 180 14.82 -22.61 -14.96
N ALA A 181 13.52 -22.88 -15.16
CA ALA A 181 12.96 -24.21 -14.85
C ALA A 181 13.68 -25.34 -15.60
N LYS A 182 13.92 -25.16 -16.91
CA LYS A 182 14.68 -26.10 -17.76
C LYS A 182 16.15 -26.27 -17.39
N GLY A 183 16.76 -25.33 -16.68
CA GLY A 183 18.23 -25.24 -16.58
C GLY A 183 18.90 -24.81 -17.89
N GLU A 184 18.18 -24.10 -18.77
CA GLU A 184 18.85 -23.27 -19.79
C GLU A 184 19.58 -22.08 -19.13
N LEU A 185 19.17 -21.72 -17.91
CA LEU A 185 19.59 -20.56 -17.14
C LEU A 185 19.70 -20.94 -15.65
N ASP A 186 20.73 -20.46 -14.94
CA ASP A 186 20.80 -20.58 -13.48
C ASP A 186 19.81 -19.63 -12.79
N SER A 187 19.82 -18.35 -13.20
CA SER A 187 18.94 -17.31 -12.67
C SER A 187 18.62 -16.23 -13.70
N ALA A 188 17.61 -15.40 -13.41
CA ALA A 188 17.21 -14.30 -14.29
C ALA A 188 16.60 -13.11 -13.52
N VAL A 189 16.70 -11.92 -14.13
CA VAL A 189 16.04 -10.69 -13.69
C VAL A 189 15.25 -10.09 -14.85
N ALA A 190 13.93 -9.97 -14.68
CA ALA A 190 13.02 -9.40 -15.66
C ALA A 190 12.65 -7.97 -15.24
N ILE A 191 13.23 -6.97 -15.94
CA ILE A 191 13.02 -5.54 -15.69
C ILE A 191 11.71 -5.11 -16.35
N ILE A 192 10.59 -5.62 -15.81
CA ILE A 192 9.24 -5.49 -16.37
C ILE A 192 8.52 -4.23 -15.87
N ARG A 193 7.57 -3.72 -16.67
CA ARG A 193 6.43 -2.89 -16.20
C ARG A 193 5.28 -3.03 -17.20
N PRO A 194 3.99 -3.00 -16.78
CA PRO A 194 3.50 -2.73 -15.42
C PRO A 194 3.88 -3.83 -14.41
N PRO A 195 3.89 -3.50 -13.11
CA PRO A 195 3.95 -4.51 -12.05
C PRO A 195 2.73 -5.45 -12.10
N GLY A 196 2.74 -6.50 -11.27
CA GLY A 196 1.72 -7.52 -11.23
C GLY A 196 1.18 -7.93 -9.85
N HIS A 197 1.94 -7.84 -8.76
CA HIS A 197 1.60 -8.53 -7.51
C HIS A 197 0.26 -8.13 -6.86
N HIS A 198 -0.22 -6.90 -7.10
CA HIS A 198 -1.55 -6.43 -6.65
C HIS A 198 -2.73 -6.87 -7.51
N ALA A 199 -2.53 -7.29 -8.78
CA ALA A 199 -3.63 -7.56 -9.70
C ALA A 199 -4.40 -8.84 -9.31
N GLU A 200 -5.70 -8.70 -9.08
CA GLU A 200 -6.60 -9.81 -8.71
C GLU A 200 -7.25 -10.45 -9.95
N GLN A 201 -8.05 -11.50 -9.75
CA GLN A 201 -8.67 -12.28 -10.83
C GLN A 201 -9.54 -11.44 -11.77
N ASP A 202 -10.28 -10.45 -11.25
CA ASP A 202 -11.18 -9.56 -12.01
C ASP A 202 -10.88 -8.05 -11.80
N GLU A 203 -9.77 -7.69 -11.14
CA GLU A 203 -9.47 -6.29 -10.78
C GLU A 203 -7.99 -5.92 -11.01
N ALA A 204 -7.76 -4.86 -11.81
CA ALA A 204 -6.48 -4.15 -11.82
C ALA A 204 -6.44 -3.19 -10.63
N MET A 205 -5.36 -3.20 -9.86
CA MET A 205 -5.13 -2.26 -8.76
C MET A 205 -3.63 -2.08 -8.50
N GLY A 206 -3.23 -1.02 -7.79
CA GLY A 206 -1.84 -0.80 -7.37
C GLY A 206 -0.85 -0.73 -8.54
N PHE A 207 -1.18 0.03 -9.58
CA PHE A 207 -0.48 0.08 -10.88
C PHE A 207 -0.39 -1.24 -11.66
N CYS A 208 -0.88 -2.36 -11.12
CA CYS A 208 -0.77 -3.69 -11.69
C CYS A 208 -1.93 -3.99 -12.65
N LEU A 209 -1.62 -4.50 -13.84
CA LEU A 209 -2.63 -4.83 -14.86
C LEU A 209 -2.85 -6.35 -15.00
N TYR A 210 -1.78 -7.13 -14.95
CA TYR A 210 -1.81 -8.59 -14.87
C TYR A 210 -0.78 -9.05 -13.86
N ASN A 211 -1.07 -10.12 -13.10
CA ASN A 211 -0.16 -10.67 -12.13
C ASN A 211 0.93 -11.51 -12.81
N ASN A 212 2.02 -10.84 -13.20
CA ASN A 212 3.13 -11.41 -13.96
C ASN A 212 3.71 -12.67 -13.31
N VAL A 213 3.94 -12.61 -11.98
CA VAL A 213 4.50 -13.72 -11.19
C VAL A 213 3.53 -14.89 -11.10
N ALA A 214 2.25 -14.65 -10.81
CA ALA A 214 1.26 -15.72 -10.72
C ALA A 214 1.01 -16.41 -12.08
N ILE A 215 1.03 -15.66 -13.18
CA ILE A 215 0.96 -16.23 -14.54
C ILE A 215 2.17 -17.14 -14.82
N ALA A 216 3.38 -16.71 -14.47
CA ALA A 216 4.59 -17.51 -14.68
C ALA A 216 4.60 -18.79 -13.83
N ALA A 217 4.17 -18.70 -12.56
CA ALA A 217 4.04 -19.87 -11.68
C ALA A 217 2.97 -20.87 -12.16
N ARG A 218 1.78 -20.40 -12.57
CA ARG A 218 0.74 -21.26 -13.16
C ARG A 218 1.18 -21.91 -14.46
N PHE A 219 1.86 -21.17 -15.34
CA PHE A 219 2.41 -21.72 -16.57
C PHE A 219 3.35 -22.90 -16.29
N LEU A 220 4.21 -22.82 -15.27
CA LEU A 220 5.05 -23.95 -14.89
C LEU A 220 4.26 -25.14 -14.34
N LEU A 221 3.41 -24.88 -13.35
CA LEU A 221 2.70 -25.93 -12.59
C LEU A 221 1.61 -26.66 -13.39
N ASP A 222 0.97 -25.96 -14.32
CA ASP A 222 -0.25 -26.43 -14.99
C ASP A 222 -0.08 -26.62 -16.51
N GLU A 223 0.83 -25.90 -17.18
CA GLU A 223 1.12 -26.02 -18.63
C GLU A 223 2.51 -26.64 -18.93
N LYS A 224 3.41 -26.74 -17.94
CA LYS A 224 4.78 -27.29 -18.08
C LYS A 224 5.19 -28.35 -17.01
N PRO A 225 4.32 -29.30 -16.64
CA PRO A 225 4.67 -30.34 -15.66
C PRO A 225 5.83 -31.24 -16.10
N GLU A 226 6.18 -31.30 -17.39
CA GLU A 226 7.34 -32.05 -17.88
C GLU A 226 8.68 -31.47 -17.42
N LEU A 227 8.71 -30.22 -16.93
CA LEU A 227 9.92 -29.57 -16.40
C LEU A 227 10.20 -29.93 -14.93
N GLY A 228 9.34 -30.71 -14.27
CA GLY A 228 9.58 -31.22 -12.91
C GLY A 228 9.46 -30.18 -11.79
N ILE A 229 9.03 -28.95 -12.08
CA ILE A 229 8.74 -27.93 -11.08
C ILE A 229 7.37 -28.22 -10.48
N ASN A 230 7.32 -28.70 -9.24
CA ASN A 230 6.11 -29.09 -8.53
C ASN A 230 5.81 -28.18 -7.33
N LYS A 231 6.83 -27.50 -6.78
CA LYS A 231 6.77 -26.58 -5.65
C LYS A 231 7.49 -25.28 -5.99
N ILE A 232 6.76 -24.18 -5.99
CA ILE A 232 7.31 -22.83 -6.21
C ILE A 232 7.21 -22.04 -4.92
N LEU A 233 8.32 -21.43 -4.49
CA LEU A 233 8.33 -20.42 -3.44
C LEU A 233 8.24 -19.04 -4.11
N ILE A 234 7.19 -18.28 -3.80
CA ILE A 234 7.10 -16.87 -4.17
C ILE A 234 7.51 -16.05 -2.94
N VAL A 235 8.54 -15.21 -3.10
CA VAL A 235 8.97 -14.24 -2.07
C VAL A 235 8.60 -12.84 -2.55
N ASP A 236 7.71 -12.17 -1.81
CA ASP A 236 7.36 -10.78 -2.03
C ASP A 236 8.01 -9.90 -0.96
N TRP A 237 8.95 -9.06 -1.40
CA TRP A 237 9.67 -8.09 -0.56
C TRP A 237 9.34 -6.63 -0.91
N ASP A 238 8.36 -6.42 -1.81
CA ASP A 238 7.77 -5.10 -2.05
C ASP A 238 7.18 -4.56 -0.74
N VAL A 239 7.22 -3.25 -0.54
CA VAL A 239 6.72 -2.66 0.72
C VAL A 239 5.20 -2.79 0.86
N HIS A 240 4.48 -3.08 -0.22
CA HIS A 240 3.04 -3.29 -0.25
C HIS A 240 2.69 -4.79 -0.28
N HIS A 241 1.55 -5.15 0.32
CA HIS A 241 1.07 -6.54 0.29
C HIS A 241 0.66 -6.97 -1.12
N GLY A 242 1.28 -8.02 -1.66
CA GLY A 242 0.88 -8.70 -2.91
C GLY A 242 -0.46 -9.46 -2.81
N ASN A 243 -1.54 -8.75 -2.47
CA ASN A 243 -2.90 -9.26 -2.28
C ASN A 243 -3.42 -10.09 -3.48
N GLY A 244 -3.05 -9.70 -4.70
CA GLY A 244 -3.40 -10.43 -5.91
C GLY A 244 -2.74 -11.80 -5.93
N THR A 245 -1.42 -11.85 -5.70
CA THR A 245 -0.64 -13.09 -5.69
C THR A 245 -1.11 -14.06 -4.60
N GLN A 246 -1.34 -13.55 -3.38
CA GLN A 246 -1.97 -14.31 -2.29
C GLN A 246 -3.29 -14.97 -2.73
N LYS A 247 -4.17 -14.23 -3.42
CA LYS A 247 -5.49 -14.73 -3.84
C LYS A 247 -5.39 -15.79 -4.95
N MET A 248 -4.40 -15.73 -5.85
CA MET A 248 -4.20 -16.73 -6.90
C MET A 248 -3.75 -18.11 -6.38
N PHE A 249 -3.18 -18.17 -5.18
CA PHE A 249 -2.62 -19.39 -4.58
C PHE A 249 -3.24 -19.78 -3.23
N TRP A 250 -4.26 -19.04 -2.77
CA TRP A 250 -4.95 -19.20 -1.48
C TRP A 250 -5.35 -20.62 -1.07
N LYS A 251 -5.49 -21.56 -2.03
CA LYS A 251 -5.86 -22.98 -1.79
C LYS A 251 -4.90 -24.00 -2.43
N ASP A 252 -3.74 -23.59 -2.95
CA ASP A 252 -2.86 -24.44 -3.78
C ASP A 252 -1.48 -24.66 -3.11
N PRO A 253 -1.27 -25.80 -2.40
CA PRO A 253 -0.02 -26.07 -1.66
C PRO A 253 1.21 -26.30 -2.54
N ARG A 254 1.07 -26.27 -3.88
CA ARG A 254 2.20 -26.24 -4.81
C ARG A 254 2.90 -24.87 -4.82
N VAL A 255 2.28 -23.84 -4.27
CA VAL A 255 2.87 -22.51 -4.14
C VAL A 255 2.86 -22.07 -2.69
N LEU A 256 4.06 -21.85 -2.14
CA LEU A 256 4.24 -21.12 -0.89
C LEU A 256 4.37 -19.64 -1.24
N PHE A 257 3.38 -18.83 -0.86
CA PHE A 257 3.48 -17.38 -0.94
C PHE A 257 3.97 -16.83 0.40
N PHE A 258 5.11 -16.14 0.37
CA PHE A 258 5.65 -15.38 1.49
C PHE A 258 5.66 -13.90 1.13
N SER A 259 5.11 -13.02 1.97
CA SER A 259 5.16 -11.57 1.78
C SER A 259 5.55 -10.86 3.07
N VAL A 260 6.57 -10.02 3.00
CA VAL A 260 6.93 -9.07 4.06
C VAL A 260 6.64 -7.65 3.58
N HIS A 261 5.77 -6.94 4.28
CA HIS A 261 5.22 -5.66 3.79
C HIS A 261 4.82 -4.75 4.93
N ARG A 262 4.78 -3.44 4.67
CA ARG A 262 4.24 -2.46 5.60
C ARG A 262 2.72 -2.61 5.68
N HIS A 263 2.16 -2.73 6.87
CA HIS A 263 0.73 -2.97 7.07
C HIS A 263 0.08 -1.91 7.96
N GLU A 264 0.77 -1.50 9.03
CA GLU A 264 0.32 -0.50 10.00
C GLU A 264 -1.12 -0.78 10.47
N PHE A 265 -1.36 -2.04 10.85
CA PHE A 265 -2.65 -2.59 11.30
C PHE A 265 -3.81 -2.39 10.31
N GLY A 266 -3.50 -2.48 9.01
CA GLY A 266 -4.45 -2.34 7.90
C GLY A 266 -4.60 -0.90 7.40
N SER A 267 -3.71 0.02 7.78
CA SER A 267 -3.77 1.43 7.33
C SER A 267 -2.70 1.86 6.33
N PHE A 268 -1.73 1.00 6.00
CA PHE A 268 -0.87 1.19 4.82
C PHE A 268 -1.45 0.45 3.59
N TYR A 269 -1.18 0.93 2.37
CA TYR A 269 -1.72 0.38 1.12
C TYR A 269 -1.36 -1.11 0.93
N PRO A 270 -2.30 -2.01 0.53
CA PRO A 270 -3.65 -1.77 0.00
C PRO A 270 -4.76 -1.45 1.02
N ALA A 271 -4.42 -1.28 2.30
CA ALA A 271 -5.33 -0.93 3.40
C ALA A 271 -6.46 -1.96 3.64
N THR A 272 -6.07 -3.23 3.77
CA THR A 272 -6.96 -4.36 4.03
C THR A 272 -6.40 -5.28 5.13
N ASP A 273 -7.28 -6.07 5.74
CA ASP A 273 -6.89 -7.13 6.68
C ASP A 273 -6.28 -8.36 5.97
N ASP A 274 -6.38 -8.43 4.62
CA ASP A 274 -5.87 -9.55 3.82
C ASP A 274 -4.35 -9.76 4.01
N GLY A 275 -3.60 -8.71 4.32
CA GLY A 275 -2.16 -8.74 4.62
C GLY A 275 -1.79 -9.16 6.06
N PHE A 276 -2.76 -9.40 6.95
CA PHE A 276 -2.44 -9.72 8.34
C PHE A 276 -1.90 -11.16 8.50
N TYR A 277 -1.06 -11.41 9.51
CA TYR A 277 -0.39 -12.71 9.73
C TYR A 277 -1.35 -13.88 9.98
N THR A 278 -2.62 -13.61 10.30
CA THR A 278 -3.65 -14.64 10.46
C THR A 278 -4.15 -15.23 9.15
N MET A 279 -3.86 -14.58 8.01
CA MET A 279 -4.32 -14.93 6.67
C MET A 279 -3.40 -16.00 6.06
N ILE A 280 -3.63 -17.26 6.44
CA ILE A 280 -2.71 -18.39 6.19
C ILE A 280 -3.12 -19.30 5.02
N GLY A 281 -4.04 -18.90 4.16
CA GLY A 281 -4.63 -19.78 3.13
C GLY A 281 -5.78 -20.65 3.67
N GLU A 282 -6.40 -21.44 2.80
CA GLU A 282 -7.59 -22.24 3.09
C GLU A 282 -7.52 -23.65 2.48
N GLY A 283 -8.09 -24.63 3.18
CA GLY A 283 -8.14 -26.01 2.71
C GLY A 283 -6.74 -26.60 2.52
N PRO A 284 -6.42 -27.21 1.35
CA PRO A 284 -5.07 -27.70 1.07
C PRO A 284 -3.99 -26.61 1.11
N GLY A 285 -4.32 -25.34 0.85
CA GLY A 285 -3.39 -24.21 0.90
C GLY A 285 -3.19 -23.62 2.31
N ALA A 286 -3.85 -24.15 3.35
CA ALA A 286 -3.67 -23.67 4.72
C ALA A 286 -2.23 -23.94 5.21
N GLY A 287 -1.56 -22.89 5.66
CA GLY A 287 -0.12 -22.88 6.00
C GLY A 287 0.79 -22.40 4.86
N TYR A 288 0.30 -22.35 3.61
CA TYR A 288 1.09 -22.00 2.42
C TYR A 288 0.98 -20.51 2.02
N ASN A 289 0.28 -19.70 2.82
CA ASN A 289 0.34 -18.24 2.75
C ASN A 289 0.96 -17.70 4.04
N ILE A 290 2.05 -16.93 3.94
CA ILE A 290 2.80 -16.38 5.07
C ILE A 290 2.94 -14.87 4.88
N ASN A 291 2.13 -14.12 5.62
CA ASN A 291 2.24 -12.67 5.69
C ASN A 291 3.05 -12.25 6.92
N VAL A 292 3.97 -11.31 6.73
CA VAL A 292 4.77 -10.67 7.79
C VAL A 292 4.47 -9.16 7.77
N PRO A 293 3.38 -8.73 8.43
CA PRO A 293 2.92 -7.34 8.40
C PRO A 293 3.73 -6.45 9.36
N TRP A 294 4.45 -5.46 8.85
CA TRP A 294 5.11 -4.47 9.71
C TRP A 294 4.08 -3.54 10.36
N GLU A 295 4.19 -3.40 11.68
CA GLU A 295 3.37 -2.49 12.50
C GLU A 295 3.70 -1.00 12.27
N ASN A 296 4.87 -0.70 11.67
CA ASN A 296 5.35 0.64 11.38
C ASN A 296 6.31 0.63 10.16
N GLY A 297 6.31 1.73 9.40
CA GLY A 297 7.44 2.08 8.52
C GLY A 297 8.72 2.36 9.31
N ARG A 298 9.85 2.48 8.60
CA ARG A 298 11.26 2.52 9.07
C ARG A 298 11.96 1.18 9.27
N CYS A 299 11.28 0.04 9.20
CA CYS A 299 11.91 -1.28 9.20
C CYS A 299 13.03 -1.35 8.13
N GLY A 300 14.20 -1.87 8.50
CA GLY A 300 15.41 -1.89 7.66
C GLY A 300 16.12 -3.24 7.66
N ASP A 301 17.37 -3.27 7.18
CA ASP A 301 18.14 -4.51 6.92
C ASP A 301 18.05 -5.53 8.07
N ALA A 302 18.30 -5.11 9.31
CA ALA A 302 18.24 -5.99 10.48
C ALA A 302 16.86 -6.63 10.71
N ASP A 303 15.77 -5.88 10.49
CA ASP A 303 14.40 -6.37 10.64
C ASP A 303 14.07 -7.44 9.60
N TYR A 304 14.43 -7.17 8.35
CA TYR A 304 14.26 -8.11 7.24
C TYR A 304 15.16 -9.34 7.42
N PHE A 305 16.41 -9.20 7.89
CA PHE A 305 17.29 -10.33 8.18
C PHE A 305 16.74 -11.23 9.29
N ALA A 306 16.19 -10.66 10.36
CA ALA A 306 15.55 -11.43 11.44
C ALA A 306 14.32 -12.21 10.94
N VAL A 307 13.53 -11.62 10.03
CA VAL A 307 12.41 -12.30 9.37
C VAL A 307 12.86 -13.41 8.42
N TRP A 308 13.96 -13.22 7.70
CA TRP A 308 14.60 -14.27 6.90
C TRP A 308 15.01 -15.44 7.81
N ASP A 309 15.84 -15.17 8.83
CA ASP A 309 16.49 -16.21 9.62
C ASP A 309 15.58 -16.92 10.62
N HIS A 310 14.40 -16.36 10.94
CA HIS A 310 13.48 -16.92 11.94
C HIS A 310 12.07 -17.26 11.41
N ILE A 311 11.79 -16.98 10.14
CA ILE A 311 10.56 -17.42 9.44
C ILE A 311 10.90 -18.05 8.08
N LEU A 312 11.44 -17.27 7.13
CA LEU A 312 11.51 -17.69 5.72
C LEU A 312 12.53 -18.80 5.48
N VAL A 313 13.76 -18.68 5.98
CA VAL A 313 14.83 -19.69 5.81
C VAL A 313 14.45 -21.03 6.47
N PRO A 314 13.91 -21.07 7.71
CA PRO A 314 13.34 -22.30 8.29
C PRO A 314 12.26 -22.96 7.41
N VAL A 315 11.25 -22.19 6.97
CA VAL A 315 10.14 -22.72 6.15
C VAL A 315 10.61 -23.14 4.76
N ALA A 316 11.45 -22.36 4.08
CA ALA A 316 11.98 -22.68 2.75
C ALA A 316 12.78 -23.99 2.75
N LYS A 317 13.49 -24.28 3.85
CA LYS A 317 14.19 -25.56 4.06
C LYS A 317 13.24 -26.75 4.23
N GLU A 318 12.09 -26.53 4.85
CA GLU A 318 11.09 -27.58 5.08
C GLU A 318 10.21 -27.81 3.82
N PHE A 319 9.77 -26.73 3.18
CA PHE A 319 9.05 -26.74 1.90
C PHE A 319 9.92 -27.28 0.76
N ASN A 320 11.22 -26.98 0.76
CA ASN A 320 12.22 -27.39 -0.22
C ASN A 320 11.77 -27.11 -1.67
N PRO A 321 11.69 -25.84 -2.11
CA PRO A 321 11.14 -25.46 -3.42
C PRO A 321 12.02 -25.92 -4.59
N ASP A 322 11.38 -26.23 -5.72
CA ASP A 322 12.05 -26.58 -6.98
C ASP A 322 12.46 -25.34 -7.80
N LEU A 323 11.85 -24.18 -7.47
CA LEU A 323 12.08 -22.85 -8.07
C LEU A 323 11.69 -21.76 -7.07
N ILE A 324 12.41 -20.63 -7.08
CA ILE A 324 12.00 -19.39 -6.40
C ILE A 324 11.67 -18.31 -7.43
N ILE A 325 10.55 -17.61 -7.22
CA ILE A 325 10.24 -16.35 -7.92
C ILE A 325 10.13 -15.23 -6.89
N VAL A 326 10.88 -14.15 -7.10
CA VAL A 326 10.86 -12.96 -6.24
C VAL A 326 10.00 -11.88 -6.91
N SER A 327 8.92 -11.48 -6.25
CA SER A 327 8.23 -10.21 -6.52
C SER A 327 9.14 -9.09 -6.03
N ALA A 328 9.97 -8.57 -6.95
CA ALA A 328 11.11 -7.75 -6.64
C ALA A 328 10.74 -6.26 -6.66
N GLY A 329 10.00 -5.84 -5.65
CA GLY A 329 9.77 -4.42 -5.34
C GLY A 329 10.97 -3.78 -4.64
N PHE A 330 11.23 -2.50 -4.90
CA PHE A 330 12.35 -1.76 -4.30
C PHE A 330 11.92 -0.44 -3.64
N ASP A 331 10.66 -0.36 -3.22
CA ASP A 331 10.08 0.74 -2.46
C ASP A 331 10.18 0.55 -0.93
N ALA A 332 10.56 -0.63 -0.46
CA ALA A 332 11.04 -0.80 0.92
C ALA A 332 12.44 -0.16 1.13
N ALA A 333 13.09 0.28 0.05
CA ALA A 333 14.41 0.88 0.05
C ALA A 333 14.45 2.24 0.77
N ALA A 334 15.57 2.54 1.40
CA ALA A 334 15.83 3.85 2.00
C ALA A 334 15.68 4.97 0.96
N GLY A 335 14.90 5.99 1.30
CA GLY A 335 14.63 7.14 0.45
C GLY A 335 13.49 6.97 -0.56
N ASP A 336 12.76 5.85 -0.57
CA ASP A 336 11.53 5.73 -1.37
C ASP A 336 10.41 6.65 -0.84
N PRO A 337 9.69 7.39 -1.72
CA PRO A 337 8.65 8.33 -1.29
C PRO A 337 7.34 7.69 -0.81
N LEU A 338 7.09 6.40 -1.09
CA LEU A 338 5.84 5.71 -0.71
C LEU A 338 6.06 4.73 0.44
N GLY A 339 7.08 3.86 0.34
CA GLY A 339 7.25 2.76 1.29
C GLY A 339 7.64 3.21 2.70
N GLY A 340 8.56 4.15 2.83
CA GLY A 340 9.01 4.68 4.13
C GLY A 340 9.80 3.69 5.01
N CYS A 341 10.18 2.53 4.48
CA CYS A 341 11.14 1.61 5.08
C CYS A 341 12.59 2.06 4.83
N ARG A 342 13.56 1.26 5.29
CA ARG A 342 14.99 1.62 5.31
C ARG A 342 15.89 0.47 4.86
N VAL A 343 15.42 -0.39 3.95
CA VAL A 343 16.25 -1.44 3.37
C VAL A 343 17.34 -0.79 2.49
N THR A 344 18.58 -1.27 2.56
CA THR A 344 19.69 -0.79 1.74
C THR A 344 19.91 -1.73 0.54
N PRO A 345 20.68 -1.32 -0.50
CA PRO A 345 21.13 -2.24 -1.54
C PRO A 345 21.89 -3.45 -0.98
N TYR A 346 22.63 -3.28 0.13
CA TYR A 346 23.27 -4.36 0.87
C TYR A 346 22.23 -5.29 1.53
N GLY A 347 21.15 -4.73 2.09
CA GLY A 347 20.00 -5.48 2.60
C GLY A 347 19.40 -6.41 1.54
N TYR A 348 19.08 -5.88 0.36
CA TYR A 348 18.57 -6.70 -0.76
C TYR A 348 19.56 -7.76 -1.23
N ALA A 349 20.86 -7.42 -1.32
CA ALA A 349 21.93 -8.37 -1.66
C ALA A 349 22.01 -9.56 -0.67
N VAL A 350 21.99 -9.29 0.64
CA VAL A 350 22.02 -10.34 1.68
C VAL A 350 20.72 -11.16 1.69
N MET A 351 19.55 -10.53 1.56
CA MET A 351 18.27 -11.24 1.46
C MET A 351 18.24 -12.20 0.26
N LEU A 352 18.77 -11.77 -0.89
CA LEU A 352 18.83 -12.58 -2.09
C LEU A 352 19.83 -13.74 -1.94
N LYS A 353 21.04 -13.49 -1.39
CA LYS A 353 22.03 -14.56 -1.22
C LYS A 353 21.53 -15.67 -0.29
N LYS A 354 20.81 -15.33 0.78
CA LYS A 354 20.12 -16.30 1.66
C LYS A 354 19.05 -17.15 0.94
N LEU A 355 18.52 -16.69 -0.19
CA LEU A 355 17.58 -17.47 -1.02
C LEU A 355 18.30 -18.37 -2.03
N MET A 356 19.51 -18.00 -2.49
CA MET A 356 20.29 -18.75 -3.48
C MET A 356 20.76 -20.13 -2.99
N ASP A 357 20.75 -20.38 -1.69
CA ASP A 357 21.02 -21.69 -1.08
C ASP A 357 19.89 -22.72 -1.30
N PHE A 358 18.73 -22.29 -1.82
CA PHE A 358 17.56 -23.12 -2.11
C PHE A 358 17.33 -23.28 -3.63
N ALA A 359 16.47 -24.23 -4.02
CA ALA A 359 16.11 -24.52 -5.42
C ALA A 359 17.32 -24.74 -6.36
N HIS A 360 18.48 -25.15 -5.83
CA HIS A 360 19.76 -25.20 -6.55
C HIS A 360 20.13 -23.88 -7.25
N GLY A 361 19.79 -22.74 -6.65
CA GLY A 361 20.05 -21.42 -7.21
C GLY A 361 19.07 -20.97 -8.30
N LYS A 362 18.04 -21.77 -8.64
CA LYS A 362 16.97 -21.42 -9.60
C LYS A 362 16.10 -20.29 -9.05
N ILE A 363 16.48 -19.05 -9.38
CA ILE A 363 15.79 -17.83 -8.93
C ILE A 363 15.45 -16.92 -10.11
N VAL A 364 14.23 -16.40 -10.12
CA VAL A 364 13.76 -15.34 -11.02
C VAL A 364 13.35 -14.11 -10.21
N LEU A 365 13.91 -12.93 -10.49
CA LEU A 365 13.40 -11.65 -9.98
C LEU A 365 12.49 -11.01 -11.05
N ALA A 366 11.26 -10.66 -10.68
CA ALA A 366 10.33 -9.89 -11.50
C ALA A 366 10.14 -8.51 -10.88
N LEU A 367 10.45 -7.42 -11.60
CA LEU A 367 10.38 -6.06 -11.06
C LEU A 367 8.92 -5.63 -10.77
N GLU A 368 8.66 -5.23 -9.52
CA GLU A 368 7.36 -4.75 -9.04
C GLU A 368 7.40 -3.22 -8.76
N GLY A 369 7.35 -2.79 -7.50
CA GLY A 369 7.44 -1.39 -7.05
C GLY A 369 8.86 -0.81 -6.95
N GLY A 370 8.96 0.40 -6.40
CA GLY A 370 10.17 1.22 -6.34
C GLY A 370 10.03 2.54 -7.12
N TYR A 371 10.04 3.67 -6.42
CA TYR A 371 9.67 4.98 -6.97
C TYR A 371 10.80 6.01 -6.82
N ASN A 372 11.69 5.86 -5.84
CA ASN A 372 12.99 6.54 -5.89
C ASN A 372 13.88 5.89 -6.96
N LEU A 373 14.14 6.65 -8.03
CA LEU A 373 14.88 6.20 -9.22
C LEU A 373 16.34 5.80 -8.96
N GLU A 374 16.97 6.34 -7.92
CA GLU A 374 18.33 5.99 -7.52
C GLU A 374 18.33 4.75 -6.62
N SER A 375 17.47 4.71 -5.60
CA SER A 375 17.36 3.57 -4.68
C SER A 375 17.01 2.28 -5.41
N VAL A 376 16.08 2.30 -6.38
CA VAL A 376 15.76 1.12 -7.20
C VAL A 376 16.93 0.71 -8.10
N ALA A 377 17.62 1.65 -8.76
CA ALA A 377 18.70 1.32 -9.66
C ALA A 377 19.93 0.75 -8.93
N ASN A 378 20.25 1.29 -7.74
CA ASN A 378 21.31 0.78 -6.87
C ASN A 378 20.95 -0.60 -6.29
N SER A 379 19.69 -0.82 -5.87
CA SER A 379 19.26 -2.11 -5.29
C SER A 379 19.14 -3.22 -6.34
N VAL A 380 18.66 -2.91 -7.55
CA VAL A 380 18.66 -3.88 -8.67
C VAL A 380 20.10 -4.24 -9.07
N LEU A 381 21.04 -3.28 -9.08
CA LEU A 381 22.45 -3.57 -9.34
C LEU A 381 23.00 -4.56 -8.30
N ALA A 382 22.85 -4.28 -7.01
CA ALA A 382 23.35 -5.13 -5.94
C ALA A 382 22.77 -6.56 -5.97
N CYS A 383 21.48 -6.71 -6.31
CA CYS A 383 20.87 -8.02 -6.54
C CYS A 383 21.48 -8.75 -7.75
N VAL A 384 21.73 -8.05 -8.85
CA VAL A 384 22.31 -8.65 -10.06
C VAL A 384 23.77 -9.02 -9.87
N GLU A 385 24.56 -8.21 -9.15
CA GLU A 385 25.93 -8.50 -8.75
C GLU A 385 26.01 -9.77 -7.86
N VAL A 386 25.07 -9.92 -6.92
CA VAL A 386 24.94 -11.12 -6.08
C VAL A 386 24.62 -12.38 -6.89
N LEU A 387 23.67 -12.31 -7.84
CA LEU A 387 23.33 -13.44 -8.72
C LEU A 387 24.50 -13.80 -9.66
N LEU A 388 25.32 -12.81 -10.04
CA LEU A 388 26.55 -12.95 -10.83
C LEU A 388 27.76 -13.46 -10.03
N GLU A 389 27.61 -13.64 -8.71
CA GLU A 389 28.59 -14.19 -7.76
C GLU A 389 30.01 -13.59 -7.83
N ASP A 390 30.13 -12.33 -8.28
CA ASP A 390 31.41 -11.76 -8.75
C ASP A 390 32.30 -11.22 -7.62
N ASP A 391 31.73 -10.90 -6.45
CA ASP A 391 32.43 -10.32 -5.30
C ASP A 391 31.79 -10.75 -3.96
N PRO A 392 32.52 -10.65 -2.83
CA PRO A 392 31.93 -10.71 -1.50
C PRO A 392 30.87 -9.62 -1.30
N ILE A 393 29.82 -9.89 -0.49
CA ILE A 393 28.82 -8.86 -0.19
C ILE A 393 29.43 -7.80 0.74
N HIS A 394 29.91 -6.71 0.14
CA HIS A 394 30.59 -5.62 0.85
C HIS A 394 29.60 -4.73 1.61
N GLY A 395 29.70 -4.76 2.94
CA GLY A 395 28.91 -3.93 3.85
C GLY A 395 28.73 -4.62 5.20
N SER A 396 28.05 -3.93 6.12
CA SER A 396 27.57 -4.51 7.36
C SER A 396 26.30 -3.77 7.81
N SER A 397 25.51 -4.40 8.68
CA SER A 397 24.44 -3.73 9.40
C SER A 397 24.68 -3.93 10.89
N GLU A 398 25.06 -2.87 11.59
CA GLU A 398 25.22 -2.86 13.05
C GLU A 398 23.90 -2.59 13.79
N ALA A 399 22.81 -2.45 13.04
CA ALA A 399 21.47 -2.27 13.58
C ALA A 399 20.92 -3.55 14.21
N TYR A 400 20.06 -3.39 15.21
CA TYR A 400 19.25 -4.45 15.79
C TYR A 400 17.78 -4.32 15.34
N PRO A 401 17.00 -5.41 15.26
CA PRO A 401 15.58 -5.34 14.90
C PRO A 401 14.77 -4.55 15.93
N PHE A 402 13.64 -3.98 15.51
CA PHE A 402 12.69 -3.35 16.43
C PHE A 402 11.96 -4.37 17.32
N GLU A 403 11.43 -3.90 18.46
CA GLU A 403 10.57 -4.71 19.33
C GLU A 403 9.28 -5.17 18.63
N SER A 404 8.72 -4.33 17.76
CA SER A 404 7.60 -4.69 16.87
C SER A 404 7.97 -5.84 15.94
N THR A 405 9.19 -5.84 15.37
CA THR A 405 9.68 -6.90 14.48
C THR A 405 9.73 -8.24 15.20
N TRP A 406 10.31 -8.28 16.40
CA TRP A 406 10.32 -9.50 17.22
C TRP A 406 8.90 -9.95 17.62
N SER A 407 7.99 -9.01 17.89
CA SER A 407 6.59 -9.29 18.22
C SER A 407 5.82 -9.90 17.04
N VAL A 408 6.01 -9.36 15.83
CA VAL A 408 5.46 -9.91 14.58
C VAL A 408 6.06 -11.29 14.28
N ILE A 409 7.37 -11.47 14.42
CA ILE A 409 8.02 -12.78 14.25
C ILE A 409 7.42 -13.84 15.19
N GLN A 410 7.23 -13.51 16.47
CA GLN A 410 6.59 -14.40 17.44
C GLN A 410 5.14 -14.73 17.05
N ALA A 411 4.35 -13.73 16.64
CA ALA A 411 2.96 -13.92 16.23
C ALA A 411 2.82 -14.80 14.98
N VAL A 412 3.67 -14.60 13.96
CA VAL A 412 3.73 -15.42 12.74
C VAL A 412 4.14 -16.85 13.09
N ARG A 413 5.22 -17.05 13.86
CA ARG A 413 5.67 -18.38 14.32
C ARG A 413 4.58 -19.11 15.09
N GLN A 414 3.94 -18.46 16.06
CA GLN A 414 2.86 -19.05 16.86
C GLN A 414 1.64 -19.44 15.99
N LYS A 415 1.31 -18.64 14.98
CA LYS A 415 0.17 -18.90 14.08
C LYS A 415 0.43 -20.04 13.09
N LEU A 416 1.70 -20.32 12.76
CA LEU A 416 2.11 -21.26 11.72
C LEU A 416 2.80 -22.54 12.22
N SER A 417 3.14 -22.64 13.50
CA SER A 417 3.81 -23.80 14.12
C SER A 417 3.09 -25.14 13.95
N SER A 418 1.76 -25.12 13.78
CA SER A 418 0.97 -26.33 13.48
C SER A 418 1.06 -26.82 12.03
N PHE A 419 1.65 -26.01 11.14
CA PHE A 419 1.88 -26.32 9.72
C PHE A 419 3.36 -26.54 9.42
N TRP A 420 4.24 -25.81 10.11
CA TRP A 420 5.69 -25.85 9.94
C TRP A 420 6.36 -26.08 11.31
N PRO A 421 6.72 -27.33 11.68
CA PRO A 421 7.37 -27.62 12.97
C PRO A 421 8.69 -26.87 13.19
N SER A 422 9.38 -26.45 12.12
CA SER A 422 10.53 -25.53 12.18
C SER A 422 10.23 -24.16 12.82
N LEU A 423 8.94 -23.80 12.97
CA LEU A 423 8.47 -22.59 13.66
C LEU A 423 7.95 -22.84 15.09
N ALA A 424 7.90 -24.10 15.56
CA ALA A 424 7.30 -24.45 16.85
C ALA A 424 8.15 -24.11 18.08
N ASP A 425 9.48 -24.10 17.95
CA ASP A 425 10.39 -23.76 19.06
C ASP A 425 10.30 -22.27 19.44
N GLU A 426 10.38 -21.98 20.74
CA GLU A 426 10.48 -20.60 21.25
C GLU A 426 11.84 -19.99 20.93
N LEU A 427 11.84 -18.73 20.46
CA LEU A 427 13.08 -17.99 20.22
C LEU A 427 13.73 -17.58 21.56
N PRO A 428 15.02 -17.88 21.81
CA PRO A 428 15.65 -17.60 23.10
C PRO A 428 15.58 -16.13 23.50
N GLU A 429 15.30 -15.82 24.77
CA GLU A 429 15.22 -14.44 25.28
C GLU A 429 16.48 -13.62 25.00
N LYS A 430 17.67 -14.25 24.98
CA LYS A 430 18.94 -13.59 24.66
C LYS A 430 19.04 -13.09 23.21
N LEU A 431 18.22 -13.64 22.31
CA LEU A 431 18.08 -13.21 20.92
C LEU A 431 17.04 -12.10 20.83
N THR A 432 15.83 -12.32 21.36
CA THR A 432 14.74 -11.33 21.29
C THR A 432 14.97 -10.08 22.12
N ASN A 433 15.86 -10.11 23.12
CA ASN A 433 16.33 -8.92 23.83
C ASN A 433 17.37 -8.08 23.05
N LYS A 434 17.88 -8.55 21.90
CA LYS A 434 18.63 -7.72 20.96
C LYS A 434 17.65 -6.85 20.16
N LYS A 435 17.22 -5.76 20.77
CA LYS A 435 16.31 -4.76 20.20
C LYS A 435 17.06 -3.48 19.85
N ALA A 436 16.62 -2.78 18.82
CA ALA A 436 16.97 -1.37 18.63
C ALA A 436 16.63 -0.59 19.92
N PRO A 437 17.46 0.37 20.36
CA PRO A 437 17.10 1.23 21.47
C PRO A 437 15.79 1.99 21.16
N PRO A 438 14.90 2.21 22.15
CA PRO A 438 13.70 3.00 21.94
C PRO A 438 14.06 4.35 21.32
N ALA A 439 13.34 4.75 20.26
CA ALA A 439 13.60 5.99 19.56
C ALA A 439 13.42 7.18 20.52
N ALA A 440 14.54 7.70 21.03
CA ALA A 440 14.54 8.91 21.84
C ALA A 440 13.92 10.05 21.04
N TYR A 441 13.25 10.98 21.75
CA TYR A 441 12.85 12.25 21.16
C TYR A 441 14.10 13.08 20.86
N ILE A 442 14.73 12.83 19.70
CA ILE A 442 15.77 13.67 19.13
C ILE A 442 15.10 14.98 18.68
N LEU A 443 14.93 15.89 19.64
CA LEU A 443 15.08 17.31 19.37
C LEU A 443 16.42 17.51 18.67
N THR A 444 16.44 18.36 17.64
CA THR A 444 17.54 18.48 16.68
C THR A 444 18.91 18.64 17.34
N SER A 445 19.70 17.57 17.33
CA SER A 445 21.13 17.57 17.63
C SER A 445 21.79 16.45 16.82
N SER A 446 22.73 16.82 15.96
CA SER A 446 23.57 15.92 15.17
C SER A 446 25.01 16.11 15.63
N SER A 447 25.70 15.05 16.06
CA SER A 447 27.12 15.10 16.40
C SER A 447 27.74 13.70 16.33
N ASP A 448 28.77 13.59 15.50
CA ASP A 448 29.86 12.61 15.49
C ASP A 448 31.12 13.50 15.33
N SER A 449 32.04 13.66 16.30
CA SER A 449 33.05 12.72 16.84
C SER A 449 34.35 12.67 16.00
N GLU A 450 35.58 12.60 16.54
CA GLU A 450 36.06 12.68 17.95
C GLU A 450 36.80 14.03 18.22
N GLU A 451 38.03 14.25 18.71
CA GLU A 451 39.20 13.43 19.15
C GLU A 451 39.59 13.81 20.64
N GLU A 452 40.88 13.95 20.98
CA GLU A 452 41.40 13.97 22.38
C GLU A 452 41.98 15.30 22.93
N ASP A 453 42.28 15.29 24.25
CA ASP A 453 43.23 16.08 25.06
C ASP A 453 42.92 17.51 25.60
N TYR A 454 42.67 17.52 26.93
CA TYR A 454 42.97 18.47 28.02
C TYR A 454 42.72 20.01 27.98
N GLU A 455 42.30 20.49 29.16
CA GLU A 455 42.20 21.88 29.67
C GLU A 455 41.24 22.88 28.99
N ALA A 456 40.19 23.26 29.71
CA ALA A 456 39.36 24.44 29.43
C ALA A 456 40.03 25.71 30.00
N PRO A 457 39.85 26.90 29.39
CA PRO A 457 38.63 27.65 29.74
C PRO A 457 38.01 28.54 28.64
N ASN A 458 36.69 28.73 28.75
CA ASN A 458 35.89 29.91 28.37
C ASN A 458 36.53 31.00 27.46
N ALA A 459 36.30 30.93 26.15
CA ALA A 459 35.69 32.03 25.37
C ALA A 459 35.52 31.67 23.88
N ILE A 460 34.27 31.59 23.41
CA ILE A 460 33.75 32.06 22.09
C ILE A 460 32.25 31.78 22.10
N SER A 461 31.45 32.81 22.39
CA SER A 461 29.98 32.75 22.38
C SER A 461 29.39 34.14 22.11
N LYS A 462 29.96 34.84 21.11
CA LYS A 462 29.59 36.23 20.81
C LYS A 462 29.67 36.66 19.35
N HIS A 463 30.05 35.77 18.44
CA HIS A 463 30.16 36.07 17.00
C HIS A 463 29.21 35.21 16.14
N LEU A 464 28.49 34.26 16.76
CA LEU A 464 27.46 33.46 16.09
C LEU A 464 26.08 34.15 16.12
N GLU A 465 25.82 34.98 17.13
CA GLU A 465 24.57 35.77 17.25
C GLU A 465 24.48 36.84 16.15
N GLU A 466 25.59 37.50 15.82
CA GLU A 466 25.66 38.59 14.84
C GLU A 466 25.35 38.12 13.40
N VAL A 467 25.65 36.86 13.06
CA VAL A 467 25.39 36.29 11.72
C VAL A 467 23.91 35.91 11.56
N LEU A 468 23.27 35.40 12.61
CA LEU A 468 21.86 34.96 12.59
C LEU A 468 20.87 36.12 12.38
N GLN A 469 21.21 37.34 12.81
CA GLN A 469 20.32 38.50 12.68
C GLN A 469 20.19 39.04 11.24
N HIS A 470 21.12 38.73 10.34
CA HIS A 470 21.09 39.27 8.96
C HIS A 470 20.18 38.53 7.97
N VAL A 471 19.57 37.39 8.35
CA VAL A 471 18.73 36.58 7.45
C VAL A 471 17.23 36.83 7.64
N ILE A 472 16.81 37.38 8.79
CA ILE A 472 15.38 37.39 9.20
C ILE A 472 14.64 38.69 8.82
N GLU A 473 15.32 39.83 8.66
CA GLU A 473 14.65 41.12 8.41
C GLU A 473 13.91 41.31 7.06
N PRO A 474 14.31 40.72 5.90
CA PRO A 474 13.71 41.07 4.60
C PRO A 474 12.21 40.72 4.42
N LEU A 475 11.72 39.68 5.09
CA LEU A 475 10.40 39.10 4.82
C LEU A 475 9.21 39.83 5.49
N SER A 476 9.48 40.84 6.32
CA SER A 476 8.46 41.54 7.12
C SER A 476 7.83 42.78 6.45
N LYS A 477 8.28 43.17 5.25
CA LYS A 477 8.04 44.51 4.66
C LYS A 477 7.32 44.54 3.31
N LEU A 478 6.53 43.51 2.98
CA LEU A 478 5.61 43.52 1.83
C LEU A 478 4.15 43.74 2.25
N LYS A 479 3.69 44.99 2.18
CA LYS A 479 2.25 45.34 2.14
C LYS A 479 1.81 45.47 0.69
N ILE A 480 0.68 44.87 0.34
CA ILE A 480 -0.07 45.14 -0.89
C ILE A 480 -1.53 45.44 -0.49
N ASN A 481 -2.16 46.39 -1.17
CA ASN A 481 -3.48 46.90 -0.82
C ASN A 481 -4.63 45.98 -1.24
N GLU A 482 -5.79 46.14 -0.59
CA GLU A 482 -7.07 45.63 -1.08
C GLU A 482 -7.55 46.43 -2.29
N SER A 483 -7.77 45.76 -3.43
CA SER A 483 -8.65 46.24 -4.50
C SER A 483 -9.10 45.11 -5.43
N ILE A 484 -10.22 44.47 -5.08
CA ILE A 484 -11.31 43.92 -5.92
C ILE A 484 -10.97 43.38 -7.35
N GLN A 485 -11.49 42.18 -7.64
CA GLN A 485 -11.64 41.49 -8.95
C GLN A 485 -10.37 40.83 -9.59
N ASP A 486 -10.43 39.58 -10.08
CA ASP A 486 -11.37 38.49 -9.76
C ASP A 486 -10.87 37.07 -10.16
N HIS A 487 -11.51 36.05 -9.55
CA HIS A 487 -11.64 34.64 -9.95
C HIS A 487 -10.45 33.65 -9.83
N ALA A 488 -10.83 32.40 -9.51
CA ALA A 488 -10.13 31.12 -9.74
C ALA A 488 -8.98 30.64 -8.82
N ALA A 489 -8.79 31.19 -7.60
CA ALA A 489 -7.78 30.65 -6.66
C ALA A 489 -8.21 30.65 -5.17
N SER A 490 -9.34 30.02 -4.82
CA SER A 490 -9.75 29.77 -3.43
C SER A 490 -10.87 28.72 -3.36
N ASN A 491 -10.70 27.64 -2.57
CA ASN A 491 -11.83 26.86 -1.99
C ASN A 491 -11.46 25.72 -1.00
N SER A 492 -10.20 25.30 -0.86
CA SER A 492 -9.85 24.16 0.02
C SER A 492 -10.02 24.41 1.53
N ASN A 493 -10.13 25.66 1.96
CA ASN A 493 -10.24 26.07 3.37
C ASN A 493 -11.53 26.83 3.71
N THR A 494 -12.46 27.04 2.75
CA THR A 494 -13.66 27.85 2.98
C THR A 494 -14.65 27.15 3.93
N TRP A 495 -14.95 25.87 3.69
CA TRP A 495 -15.96 25.14 4.47
C TRP A 495 -15.67 25.05 5.97
N ARG A 496 -14.40 24.91 6.38
CA ARG A 496 -14.00 24.87 7.81
C ARG A 496 -14.36 26.17 8.53
N SER A 497 -14.07 27.31 7.90
CA SER A 497 -14.47 28.63 8.41
C SER A 497 -16.00 28.77 8.54
N GLU A 498 -16.79 28.06 7.76
CA GLU A 498 -18.26 28.10 7.83
C GLU A 498 -18.79 27.15 8.91
N LEU A 499 -18.35 25.89 8.94
CA LEU A 499 -18.86 24.87 9.87
C LEU A 499 -18.36 25.04 11.31
N SER A 500 -17.22 25.70 11.53
CA SER A 500 -16.75 26.13 12.88
C SER A 500 -17.71 27.07 13.61
N LYS A 501 -18.57 27.79 12.87
CA LYS A 501 -19.55 28.74 13.41
C LYS A 501 -20.88 28.07 13.83
N VAL A 502 -21.02 26.77 13.57
CA VAL A 502 -22.26 26.01 13.77
C VAL A 502 -22.04 25.02 14.91
N ASP A 503 -22.73 25.18 16.03
CA ASP A 503 -22.71 24.20 17.12
C ASP A 503 -23.64 23.01 16.78
N VAL A 504 -23.24 21.81 17.17
CA VAL A 504 -24.05 20.58 17.19
C VAL A 504 -23.85 19.84 18.51
N TRP A 505 -24.86 19.08 18.93
CA TRP A 505 -24.76 18.15 20.05
C TRP A 505 -24.41 16.76 19.53
N TYR A 506 -23.15 16.35 19.61
CA TYR A 506 -22.75 14.99 19.29
C TYR A 506 -23.13 14.06 20.46
N ALA A 507 -24.17 13.26 20.25
CA ALA A 507 -24.64 12.25 21.19
C ALA A 507 -23.83 10.96 21.01
N THR A 508 -22.92 10.70 21.94
CA THR A 508 -22.09 9.49 21.94
C THR A 508 -22.78 8.31 22.59
N PHE A 509 -22.48 7.12 22.08
CA PHE A 509 -22.67 5.82 22.74
C PHE A 509 -21.37 5.00 22.58
N GLY A 510 -21.25 3.85 23.24
CA GLY A 510 -20.02 3.06 23.20
C GLY A 510 -18.85 3.72 23.94
N SER A 511 -17.61 3.51 23.47
CA SER A 511 -16.41 3.98 24.18
C SER A 511 -16.31 5.49 24.36
N ASN A 512 -16.99 6.26 23.50
CA ASN A 512 -16.90 7.72 23.47
C ASN A 512 -17.72 8.37 24.61
N LEU A 513 -18.48 7.58 25.37
CA LEU A 513 -19.07 7.96 26.67
C LEU A 513 -18.02 8.37 27.72
N TRP A 514 -16.76 7.95 27.56
CA TRP A 514 -15.67 8.36 28.44
C TRP A 514 -14.97 9.60 27.87
N LEU A 515 -15.00 10.71 28.61
CA LEU A 515 -14.49 12.01 28.14
C LEU A 515 -13.05 11.91 27.62
N LYS A 516 -12.15 11.20 28.32
CA LYS A 516 -10.77 11.01 27.86
C LYS A 516 -10.66 10.30 26.52
N ARG A 517 -11.57 9.37 26.22
CA ARG A 517 -11.64 8.67 24.93
C ARG A 517 -12.24 9.55 23.83
N PHE A 518 -13.21 10.40 24.17
CA PHE A 518 -13.75 11.38 23.23
C PHE A 518 -12.71 12.44 22.86
N LEU A 519 -11.97 12.98 23.84
CA LEU A 519 -10.92 13.99 23.61
C LEU A 519 -9.81 13.48 22.67
N CYS A 520 -9.58 12.17 22.52
CA CYS A 520 -8.66 11.66 21.50
C CYS A 520 -9.05 12.11 20.06
N TYR A 521 -10.34 12.28 19.74
CA TYR A 521 -10.77 12.80 18.43
C TYR A 521 -10.48 14.29 18.25
N VAL A 522 -10.40 15.05 19.34
CA VAL A 522 -10.26 16.51 19.35
C VAL A 522 -8.79 16.90 19.51
N GLU A 523 -8.16 16.47 20.61
CA GLU A 523 -6.78 16.78 20.95
C GLU A 523 -5.78 15.90 20.19
N GLY A 524 -6.16 14.64 19.90
CA GLY A 524 -5.29 13.57 19.39
C GLY A 524 -4.87 12.59 20.48
N GLY A 525 -4.05 11.60 20.12
CA GLY A 525 -3.49 10.61 21.06
C GLY A 525 -4.41 9.41 21.32
N GLN A 526 -4.21 8.74 22.47
CA GLN A 526 -4.83 7.46 22.81
C GLN A 526 -5.08 7.30 24.32
N VAL A 527 -6.04 6.44 24.67
CA VAL A 527 -6.26 5.95 26.03
C VAL A 527 -5.93 4.46 26.16
N GLU A 528 -5.75 4.01 27.40
CA GLU A 528 -5.54 2.61 27.78
C GLU A 528 -6.50 1.65 27.04
N GLY A 529 -5.93 0.61 26.41
CA GLY A 529 -6.69 -0.43 25.71
C GLY A 529 -6.91 -0.16 24.22
N MET A 530 -6.68 1.07 23.73
CA MET A 530 -6.63 1.34 22.29
C MET A 530 -5.37 0.76 21.64
N LYS A 531 -5.46 0.48 20.33
CA LYS A 531 -4.36 -0.03 19.50
C LYS A 531 -3.69 1.00 18.59
N LYS A 532 -4.35 2.13 18.32
CA LYS A 532 -3.88 3.20 17.43
C LYS A 532 -4.26 4.57 18.00
N PRO A 533 -3.37 5.59 17.98
CA PRO A 533 -3.71 6.95 18.35
C PRO A 533 -4.46 7.69 17.24
N TYR A 534 -5.31 8.64 17.65
CA TYR A 534 -5.98 9.58 16.76
C TYR A 534 -5.11 10.82 16.52
N LEU A 535 -5.37 11.53 15.41
CA LEU A 535 -4.63 12.74 15.01
C LEU A 535 -5.18 14.00 15.71
N GLY A 536 -6.46 13.97 16.09
CA GLY A 536 -7.17 15.13 16.61
C GLY A 536 -7.75 16.01 15.49
N SER A 537 -8.79 16.77 15.81
CA SER A 537 -9.46 17.72 14.92
C SER A 537 -8.54 18.87 14.48
N GLY A 538 -8.96 19.60 13.44
CA GLY A 538 -8.39 20.90 13.10
C GLY A 538 -8.65 21.93 14.21
N ASP A 539 -9.90 22.03 14.67
CA ASP A 539 -10.29 22.74 15.89
C ASP A 539 -10.10 21.84 17.12
N LYS A 540 -9.03 22.07 17.88
CA LYS A 540 -8.70 21.32 19.11
C LYS A 540 -9.32 21.89 20.38
N THR A 541 -10.32 22.78 20.29
CA THR A 541 -11.00 23.29 21.49
C THR A 541 -11.86 22.20 22.16
N PRO A 542 -11.80 22.05 23.49
CA PRO A 542 -12.61 21.05 24.20
C PRO A 542 -14.12 21.37 24.07
N PRO A 543 -15.00 20.34 24.19
CA PRO A 543 -16.44 20.52 24.00
C PRO A 543 -17.00 21.61 24.92
N LYS A 544 -17.75 22.55 24.33
CA LYS A 544 -18.25 23.79 24.93
C LYS A 544 -19.21 23.55 26.09
N GLU A 545 -19.84 22.37 26.11
CA GLU A 545 -20.76 21.90 27.13
C GLU A 545 -20.83 20.36 27.07
N ILE A 546 -21.12 19.73 28.22
CA ILE A 546 -21.27 18.28 28.34
C ILE A 546 -22.55 17.98 29.12
N MET A 547 -23.45 17.17 28.58
CA MET A 547 -24.67 16.75 29.26
C MET A 547 -24.95 15.26 29.06
N TRP A 548 -25.82 14.68 29.89
CA TRP A 548 -26.26 13.29 29.77
C TRP A 548 -27.74 13.20 29.48
N LYS A 549 -28.13 12.31 28.57
CA LYS A 549 -29.52 12.01 28.20
C LYS A 549 -29.71 10.52 27.94
N THR A 550 -30.96 10.08 27.86
CA THR A 550 -31.32 8.71 27.50
C THR A 550 -32.30 8.71 26.33
N PHE A 551 -31.99 7.95 25.28
CA PHE A 551 -32.78 7.91 24.05
C PHE A 551 -33.44 6.53 23.86
N PRO A 552 -34.64 6.48 23.24
CA PRO A 552 -35.40 5.26 23.03
C PRO A 552 -34.85 4.45 21.85
N HIS A 553 -33.62 3.94 21.95
CA HIS A 553 -32.94 3.21 20.89
C HIS A 553 -32.18 2.00 21.47
N ARG A 554 -32.09 0.92 20.69
CA ARG A 554 -31.40 -0.33 21.06
C ARG A 554 -29.88 -0.18 20.88
N LEU A 555 -29.13 -0.21 21.99
CA LEU A 555 -27.69 -0.49 22.00
C LEU A 555 -27.46 -2.00 21.81
N PHE A 556 -26.47 -2.36 21.00
CA PHE A 556 -25.97 -3.72 20.84
C PHE A 556 -24.47 -3.73 20.47
N PHE A 557 -23.87 -4.91 20.37
CA PHE A 557 -22.46 -5.07 19.98
C PHE A 557 -22.32 -5.97 18.75
N GLY A 558 -21.49 -5.57 17.79
CA GLY A 558 -21.30 -6.26 16.51
C GLY A 558 -19.93 -6.04 15.90
N ARG A 559 -19.65 -6.75 14.80
CA ARG A 559 -18.31 -7.05 14.25
C ARG A 559 -17.50 -7.97 15.17
N GLU A 560 -16.52 -8.65 14.61
CA GLU A 560 -15.61 -9.54 15.37
C GLU A 560 -14.27 -8.87 15.72
N PHE A 561 -13.97 -7.72 15.10
CA PHE A 561 -12.71 -6.99 15.22
C PHE A 561 -12.90 -5.51 14.84
N THR A 562 -12.08 -4.62 15.42
CA THR A 562 -11.86 -3.24 14.92
C THR A 562 -10.41 -2.80 15.09
N HIS A 563 -9.89 -1.97 14.18
CA HIS A 563 -8.51 -1.46 14.24
C HIS A 563 -8.21 -0.69 15.54
N THR A 564 -9.18 0.00 16.14
CA THR A 564 -8.97 0.79 17.36
C THR A 564 -8.89 -0.06 18.63
N TRP A 565 -9.60 -1.20 18.70
CA TRP A 565 -9.77 -1.96 19.95
C TRP A 565 -9.37 -3.44 19.88
N GLY A 566 -9.06 -3.96 18.69
CA GLY A 566 -8.73 -5.37 18.47
C GLY A 566 -9.96 -6.28 18.34
N PRO A 567 -9.83 -7.59 18.62
CA PRO A 567 -10.91 -8.56 18.49
C PRO A 567 -11.97 -8.42 19.60
N GLY A 568 -13.24 -8.59 19.22
CA GLY A 568 -14.43 -8.35 20.03
C GLY A 568 -15.35 -7.30 19.41
N GLY A 569 -16.63 -7.33 19.77
CA GLY A 569 -17.65 -6.44 19.21
C GLY A 569 -17.52 -4.98 19.67
N VAL A 570 -17.91 -4.06 18.78
CA VAL A 570 -18.06 -2.63 19.11
C VAL A 570 -19.53 -2.21 19.14
N ALA A 571 -19.80 -1.11 19.85
CA ALA A 571 -21.15 -0.63 20.10
C ALA A 571 -21.79 -0.09 18.82
N PHE A 572 -23.01 -0.55 18.54
CA PHE A 572 -23.89 0.00 17.52
C PHE A 572 -25.23 0.39 18.14
N LEU A 573 -25.87 1.38 17.54
CA LEU A 573 -27.20 1.83 17.89
C LEU A 573 -28.15 1.51 16.73
N ASN A 574 -29.29 0.87 17.01
CA ASN A 574 -30.34 0.75 16.00
C ASN A 574 -30.82 2.17 15.61
N PRO A 575 -30.73 2.57 14.33
CA PRO A 575 -31.16 3.90 13.88
C PRO A 575 -32.66 4.13 14.05
N LYS A 576 -33.47 3.07 14.15
CA LYS A 576 -34.90 3.20 14.48
C LYS A 576 -35.13 3.27 15.99
N SER A 577 -35.97 4.21 16.37
CA SER A 577 -36.47 4.37 17.74
C SER A 577 -37.41 3.22 18.14
N ASN A 578 -37.29 2.78 19.39
CA ASN A 578 -38.20 1.86 20.07
C ASN A 578 -38.39 2.32 21.53
N ILE A 579 -39.63 2.60 21.92
CA ILE A 579 -39.98 3.06 23.28
C ILE A 579 -39.70 2.03 24.38
N GLN A 580 -39.49 0.75 24.03
CA GLN A 580 -39.11 -0.30 24.97
C GLN A 580 -37.59 -0.40 25.22
N ASP A 581 -36.77 0.22 24.38
CA ASP A 581 -35.32 0.27 24.54
C ASP A 581 -34.88 1.59 25.17
N LYS A 582 -33.71 1.60 25.81
CA LYS A 582 -33.14 2.78 26.47
C LYS A 582 -31.62 2.76 26.38
N THR A 583 -31.05 3.77 25.74
CA THR A 583 -29.59 3.96 25.66
C THR A 583 -29.16 5.23 26.35
N TYR A 584 -28.19 5.11 27.27
CA TYR A 584 -27.53 6.24 27.91
C TYR A 584 -26.52 6.87 26.95
N MET A 585 -26.57 8.19 26.77
CA MET A 585 -25.69 8.92 25.88
C MET A 585 -25.07 10.14 26.55
N CYS A 586 -23.78 10.35 26.32
CA CYS A 586 -23.08 11.57 26.68
C CYS A 586 -23.09 12.51 25.46
N LEU A 587 -23.65 13.69 25.63
CA LEU A 587 -23.77 14.72 24.61
C LEU A 587 -22.64 15.73 24.78
N TYR A 588 -21.85 15.92 23.73
CA TYR A 588 -20.78 16.91 23.67
C TYR A 588 -21.17 18.03 22.71
N ARG A 589 -21.14 19.29 23.18
CA ARG A 589 -21.42 20.46 22.33
C ARG A 589 -20.15 20.87 21.60
N ILE A 590 -20.08 20.55 20.31
CA ILE A 590 -18.91 20.74 19.45
C ILE A 590 -19.30 21.51 18.20
N THR A 591 -18.32 21.99 17.44
CA THR A 591 -18.60 22.58 16.12
C THR A 591 -18.95 21.50 15.09
N LEU A 592 -19.67 21.89 14.04
CA LEU A 592 -19.97 21.02 12.91
C LEU A 592 -18.69 20.66 12.13
N GLU A 593 -17.63 21.48 12.19
CA GLU A 593 -16.28 21.11 11.75
C GLU A 593 -15.74 19.94 12.58
N GLN A 594 -15.73 20.04 13.91
CA GLN A 594 -15.28 18.96 14.80
C GLN A 594 -16.08 17.67 14.61
N PHE A 595 -17.39 17.77 14.36
CA PHE A 595 -18.24 16.61 14.06
C PHE A 595 -17.85 15.94 12.72
N ASN A 596 -17.42 16.71 11.71
CA ASN A 596 -16.87 16.15 10.48
C ASN A 596 -15.52 15.46 10.73
N ASP A 597 -14.62 16.05 11.52
CA ASP A 597 -13.34 15.42 11.86
C ASP A 597 -13.54 14.13 12.69
N VAL A 598 -14.60 14.04 13.51
CA VAL A 598 -14.99 12.78 14.20
C VAL A 598 -15.56 11.77 13.19
N LEU A 599 -16.46 12.18 12.29
CA LEU A 599 -17.01 11.31 11.23
C LEU A 599 -15.92 10.70 10.35
N VAL A 600 -14.92 11.51 9.96
CA VAL A 600 -13.73 11.05 9.23
C VAL A 600 -12.96 10.05 10.08
N GLN A 601 -12.62 10.36 11.32
CA GLN A 601 -11.82 9.49 12.19
C GLN A 601 -12.53 8.17 12.60
N GLU A 602 -13.86 8.10 12.58
CA GLU A 602 -14.62 6.86 12.84
C GLU A 602 -14.83 5.98 11.58
N ASN A 603 -14.63 6.51 10.36
CA ASN A 603 -14.99 5.82 9.11
C ASN A 603 -13.91 5.77 8.02
N VAL A 604 -12.88 6.62 8.08
CA VAL A 604 -11.98 6.91 6.95
C VAL A 604 -10.51 6.84 7.38
N ALA A 605 -9.70 6.08 6.65
CA ALA A 605 -8.29 5.87 6.99
C ALA A 605 -7.34 7.02 6.60
N SER A 606 -7.82 8.04 5.89
CA SER A 606 -7.02 9.15 5.34
C SER A 606 -7.62 10.52 5.69
N PHE A 607 -6.74 11.51 5.91
CA PHE A 607 -7.06 12.74 6.65
C PHE A 607 -7.23 14.01 5.79
N ALA A 608 -7.47 13.85 4.48
CA ALA A 608 -7.48 14.96 3.53
C ALA A 608 -8.78 15.01 2.71
N THR A 609 -9.90 15.37 3.33
CA THR A 609 -11.13 15.71 2.59
C THR A 609 -11.07 17.16 2.09
N SER A 610 -11.32 17.36 0.80
CA SER A 610 -11.45 18.69 0.17
C SER A 610 -12.80 19.37 0.47
N SER A 611 -13.77 18.59 0.93
CA SER A 611 -15.13 18.99 1.33
C SER A 611 -15.48 18.39 2.71
N PRO A 612 -16.54 18.86 3.39
CA PRO A 612 -17.13 18.12 4.50
C PRO A 612 -17.76 16.80 4.03
N LEU A 613 -17.95 15.86 4.97
CA LEU A 613 -18.79 14.67 4.78
C LEU A 613 -20.28 14.95 5.13
N PHE A 614 -20.52 15.92 6.02
CA PHE A 614 -21.84 16.27 6.54
C PHE A 614 -21.93 17.79 6.74
N ASP A 615 -22.59 18.49 5.82
CA ASP A 615 -22.63 19.96 5.76
C ASP A 615 -23.96 20.56 6.28
N LEU A 616 -24.16 21.86 6.06
CA LEU A 616 -25.40 22.54 6.43
C LEU A 616 -26.63 22.05 5.64
N ALA A 617 -26.47 21.60 4.39
CA ALA A 617 -27.58 21.02 3.62
C ALA A 617 -27.98 19.64 4.19
N ALA A 618 -27.00 18.83 4.59
CA ALA A 618 -27.19 17.56 5.28
C ALA A 618 -27.86 17.72 6.66
N VAL A 619 -27.45 18.72 7.46
CA VAL A 619 -28.12 19.10 8.72
C VAL A 619 -29.57 19.48 8.47
N ASN A 620 -29.85 20.31 7.47
CA ASN A 620 -31.22 20.71 7.15
C ASN A 620 -32.06 19.50 6.72
N SER A 621 -31.56 18.68 5.78
CA SER A 621 -32.26 17.48 5.30
C SER A 621 -32.64 16.51 6.42
N VAL A 622 -31.68 16.12 7.27
CA VAL A 622 -31.93 15.14 8.35
C VAL A 622 -32.88 15.67 9.44
N THR A 623 -33.04 16.99 9.55
CA THR A 623 -33.90 17.65 10.55
C THR A 623 -35.28 18.02 10.02
N SER A 624 -35.47 18.14 8.70
CA SER A 624 -36.73 18.52 8.07
C SER A 624 -37.56 17.36 7.54
N GLU A 625 -36.93 16.26 7.13
CA GLU A 625 -37.59 15.13 6.45
C GLU A 625 -37.41 13.81 7.21
N GLU A 626 -38.38 12.90 7.03
CA GLU A 626 -38.30 11.50 7.49
C GLU A 626 -37.89 10.60 6.30
N PRO A 627 -36.93 9.67 6.45
CA PRO A 627 -36.30 9.26 7.70
C PRO A 627 -35.32 10.30 8.27
N HIS A 628 -35.36 10.53 9.58
CA HIS A 628 -34.40 11.33 10.36
C HIS A 628 -32.99 10.70 10.44
N SER A 629 -32.48 10.15 9.34
CA SER A 629 -31.14 9.61 9.20
C SER A 629 -30.62 9.76 7.77
N LEU A 630 -29.38 10.26 7.61
CA LEU A 630 -28.72 10.44 6.32
C LEU A 630 -27.41 9.64 6.28
N GLN A 631 -27.23 8.84 5.22
CA GLN A 631 -25.97 8.18 4.93
C GLN A 631 -25.01 9.18 4.24
N VAL A 632 -23.80 9.36 4.78
CA VAL A 632 -22.79 10.24 4.17
C VAL A 632 -22.21 9.60 2.88
N HIS A 633 -21.74 10.44 1.96
CA HIS A 633 -21.44 10.02 0.57
C HIS A 633 -20.46 8.85 0.48
N SER A 634 -20.84 7.86 -0.34
CA SER A 634 -20.44 6.45 -0.19
C SER A 634 -19.45 5.94 -1.26
N GLU A 635 -18.44 6.75 -1.58
CA GLU A 635 -17.32 6.30 -2.45
C GLU A 635 -16.38 5.32 -1.74
N LEU A 636 -16.40 5.31 -0.41
CA LEU A 636 -15.66 4.37 0.44
C LEU A 636 -16.51 3.13 0.75
N LYS A 637 -16.13 1.98 0.17
CA LYS A 637 -16.70 0.68 0.53
C LYS A 637 -16.35 0.35 2.00
N ARG A 638 -17.36 -0.01 2.81
CA ARG A 638 -17.27 -0.54 4.21
C ARG A 638 -17.21 0.46 5.38
N CYS A 639 -17.65 1.71 5.26
CA CYS A 639 -17.86 2.58 6.44
C CYS A 639 -18.87 1.98 7.44
N TRP A 640 -18.54 1.89 8.74
CA TRP A 640 -19.40 1.25 9.76
C TRP A 640 -20.31 2.22 10.53
N TYR A 641 -19.86 3.46 10.73
CA TYR A 641 -20.59 4.54 11.39
C TYR A 641 -21.02 5.61 10.36
N GLY A 642 -21.32 5.19 9.13
CA GLY A 642 -21.60 6.05 7.98
C GLY A 642 -23.03 6.59 7.88
N ASN A 643 -23.89 6.30 8.87
CA ASN A 643 -25.28 6.77 8.93
C ASN A 643 -25.44 7.77 10.07
N VAL A 644 -25.62 9.05 9.75
CA VAL A 644 -25.87 10.12 10.74
C VAL A 644 -27.35 10.15 11.08
N VAL A 645 -27.70 10.04 12.35
CA VAL A 645 -29.09 9.99 12.85
C VAL A 645 -29.37 11.22 13.71
N TYR A 646 -30.50 11.88 13.45
CA TYR A 646 -30.99 13.02 14.22
C TYR A 646 -31.88 12.56 15.39
N LEU A 647 -31.57 13.01 16.61
CA LEU A 647 -32.22 12.58 17.85
C LEU A 647 -33.08 13.69 18.48
N GLY A 648 -33.52 14.67 17.68
CA GLY A 648 -34.17 15.89 18.16
C GLY A 648 -33.17 16.99 18.50
N LYS A 649 -33.61 18.04 19.22
CA LYS A 649 -32.80 19.24 19.50
C LYS A 649 -32.76 19.59 20.99
N GLU A 650 -31.71 20.26 21.41
CA GLU A 650 -31.55 20.84 22.75
C GLU A 650 -31.09 22.29 22.64
N SER A 651 -31.76 23.22 23.33
CA SER A 651 -31.48 24.67 23.25
C SER A 651 -31.39 25.20 21.81
N ASN A 652 -32.25 24.65 20.92
CA ASN A 652 -32.28 24.83 19.46
C ASN A 652 -31.07 24.33 18.65
N ILE A 653 -30.09 23.69 19.28
CA ILE A 653 -28.97 23.01 18.63
C ILE A 653 -29.38 21.56 18.30
N PRO A 654 -29.14 21.03 17.08
CA PRO A 654 -29.52 19.67 16.71
C PRO A 654 -28.66 18.63 17.43
N ILE A 655 -29.28 17.53 17.85
CA ILE A 655 -28.61 16.37 18.46
C ILE A 655 -28.38 15.34 17.36
N LEU A 656 -27.12 15.05 17.09
CA LEU A 656 -26.69 14.13 16.03
C LEU A 656 -25.91 12.97 16.65
N THR A 657 -26.09 11.77 16.10
CA THR A 657 -25.23 10.62 16.37
C THR A 657 -24.86 9.92 15.07
N MET A 658 -23.95 8.95 15.12
CA MET A 658 -23.48 8.20 13.95
C MET A 658 -23.51 6.70 14.26
N THR A 659 -24.06 5.90 13.36
CA THR A 659 -24.27 4.45 13.55
C THR A 659 -24.30 3.71 12.21
N CYS A 660 -24.67 2.44 12.22
CA CYS A 660 -24.87 1.63 11.02
C CYS A 660 -26.15 2.00 10.25
N THR A 661 -26.28 1.54 9.00
CA THR A 661 -27.49 1.77 8.20
C THR A 661 -28.64 0.86 8.64
N GLN A 662 -29.85 1.10 8.13
CA GLN A 662 -30.95 0.14 8.26
C GLN A 662 -30.64 -1.19 7.54
N SER A 663 -29.82 -1.18 6.49
CA SER A 663 -29.43 -2.40 5.78
C SER A 663 -28.51 -3.27 6.64
N ASP A 664 -27.53 -2.66 7.32
CA ASP A 664 -26.67 -3.35 8.28
C ASP A 664 -27.49 -3.96 9.42
N MET A 665 -28.52 -3.26 9.92
CA MET A 665 -29.40 -3.79 10.97
C MET A 665 -30.10 -5.10 10.57
N GLU A 666 -30.57 -5.22 9.34
CA GLU A 666 -31.18 -6.48 8.88
C GLU A 666 -30.11 -7.55 8.65
N GLY A 667 -28.88 -7.18 8.25
CA GLY A 667 -27.72 -8.08 8.20
C GLY A 667 -27.29 -8.63 9.57
N PHE A 668 -27.34 -7.81 10.63
CA PHE A 668 -27.07 -8.28 12.01
C PHE A 668 -28.17 -9.21 12.54
N LYS A 669 -29.44 -9.04 12.11
CA LYS A 669 -30.55 -9.94 12.47
C LYS A 669 -30.55 -11.24 11.67
N SER A 670 -30.15 -11.21 10.40
CA SER A 670 -30.09 -12.39 9.53
C SER A 670 -28.92 -13.31 9.86
N GLY A 671 -27.91 -12.80 10.58
CA GLY A 671 -26.64 -13.48 10.83
C GLY A 671 -25.60 -13.30 9.71
N GLU A 672 -25.88 -12.45 8.71
CA GLU A 672 -24.91 -12.05 7.69
C GLU A 672 -23.79 -11.18 8.27
N LEU A 673 -24.11 -10.34 9.27
CA LEU A 673 -23.14 -9.58 10.05
C LEU A 673 -23.05 -10.12 11.48
N ALA A 674 -21.83 -10.42 11.93
CA ALA A 674 -21.60 -10.99 13.25
C ALA A 674 -22.01 -10.06 14.40
N VAL A 675 -22.88 -10.56 15.27
CA VAL A 675 -23.18 -10.00 16.60
C VAL A 675 -22.21 -10.64 17.59
N CYS A 676 -21.42 -9.84 18.31
CA CYS A 676 -20.32 -10.34 19.14
C CYS A 676 -20.21 -9.55 20.44
N ALA A 677 -19.86 -10.22 21.55
CA ALA A 677 -19.64 -9.56 22.82
C ALA A 677 -18.40 -8.64 22.78
N PRO A 678 -18.40 -7.51 23.51
CA PRO A 678 -17.30 -6.56 23.47
C PRO A 678 -16.05 -7.07 24.17
N ALA A 679 -14.89 -6.68 23.64
CA ALA A 679 -13.60 -6.89 24.29
C ALA A 679 -13.58 -6.25 25.69
N LYS A 680 -12.95 -6.91 26.67
CA LYS A 680 -12.87 -6.41 28.06
C LYS A 680 -12.39 -4.96 28.15
N ASN A 681 -11.40 -4.57 27.36
CA ASN A 681 -10.84 -3.21 27.36
C ASN A 681 -11.81 -2.18 26.76
N TYR A 682 -12.55 -2.55 25.71
CA TYR A 682 -13.60 -1.72 25.13
C TYR A 682 -14.77 -1.53 26.13
N ALA A 683 -15.27 -2.63 26.68
CA ALA A 683 -16.31 -2.61 27.71
C ALA A 683 -15.91 -1.77 28.93
N ASN A 684 -14.66 -1.88 29.41
CA ASN A 684 -14.13 -1.06 30.50
C ASN A 684 -14.22 0.45 30.21
N SER A 685 -14.01 0.89 28.96
CA SER A 685 -14.16 2.31 28.60
C SER A 685 -15.62 2.78 28.66
N ILE A 686 -16.56 1.93 28.26
CA ILE A 686 -18.01 2.20 28.40
C ILE A 686 -18.40 2.29 29.89
N VAL A 687 -17.92 1.36 30.72
CA VAL A 687 -18.12 1.37 32.18
C VAL A 687 -17.55 2.65 32.79
N ARG A 688 -16.30 3.03 32.46
CA ARG A 688 -15.67 4.28 32.94
C ARG A 688 -16.51 5.50 32.59
N GLY A 689 -16.98 5.62 31.34
CA GLY A 689 -17.86 6.72 30.93
C GLY A 689 -19.17 6.80 31.74
N LEU A 690 -19.87 5.68 31.89
CA LEU A 690 -21.15 5.61 32.63
C LEU A 690 -21.00 5.92 34.13
N VAL A 691 -19.87 5.52 34.74
CA VAL A 691 -19.57 5.74 36.17
C VAL A 691 -19.03 7.15 36.43
N GLU A 692 -18.07 7.64 35.64
CA GLU A 692 -17.57 9.02 35.73
C GLU A 692 -18.69 10.05 35.44
N GLY A 693 -19.57 9.72 34.48
CA GLY A 693 -20.80 10.47 34.18
C GLY A 693 -21.92 10.32 35.21
N LYS A 694 -21.72 9.54 36.29
CA LYS A 694 -22.67 9.32 37.39
C LYS A 694 -24.04 8.79 36.96
N GLN A 695 -24.11 8.08 35.82
CA GLN A 695 -25.36 7.52 35.30
C GLN A 695 -25.73 6.19 35.95
N LEU A 696 -24.72 5.36 36.27
CA LEU A 696 -24.86 4.02 36.82
C LEU A 696 -23.73 3.76 37.83
N SER A 697 -23.92 2.82 38.75
CA SER A 697 -22.80 2.23 39.50
C SER A 697 -21.96 1.33 38.59
N GLN A 698 -20.77 0.91 39.04
CA GLN A 698 -19.91 0.04 38.24
C GLN A 698 -20.59 -1.30 37.92
N GLU A 699 -21.30 -1.87 38.89
CA GLU A 699 -22.05 -3.13 38.76
C GLU A 699 -23.21 -2.96 37.78
N ALA A 700 -23.96 -1.86 37.88
CA ALA A 700 -25.07 -1.56 36.99
C ALA A 700 -24.62 -1.24 35.56
N ALA A 701 -23.47 -0.57 35.38
CA ALA A 701 -22.87 -0.34 34.07
C ALA A 701 -22.37 -1.64 33.42
N MET A 702 -21.75 -2.54 34.19
CA MET A 702 -21.37 -3.87 33.71
C MET A 702 -22.60 -4.71 33.33
N ALA A 703 -23.66 -4.70 34.14
CA ALA A 703 -24.91 -5.39 33.85
C ALA A 703 -25.59 -4.85 32.57
N TYR A 704 -25.62 -3.53 32.39
CA TYR A 704 -26.16 -2.88 31.19
C TYR A 704 -25.42 -3.28 29.91
N ILE A 705 -24.09 -3.34 29.94
CA ILE A 705 -23.27 -3.80 28.81
C ILE A 705 -23.52 -5.29 28.54
N GLN A 706 -23.63 -6.12 29.60
CA GLN A 706 -23.93 -7.54 29.45
C GLN A 706 -25.31 -7.76 28.80
N GLU A 707 -26.35 -7.04 29.22
CA GLU A 707 -27.69 -7.11 28.61
C GLU A 707 -27.67 -6.65 27.14
N ALA A 708 -26.98 -5.55 26.83
CA ALA A 708 -26.78 -5.11 25.45
C ALA A 708 -25.97 -6.11 24.60
N SER A 709 -25.17 -6.98 25.21
CA SER A 709 -24.41 -8.04 24.54
C SER A 709 -25.18 -9.36 24.35
N THR A 710 -26.20 -9.65 25.16
CA THR A 710 -26.89 -10.95 25.16
C THR A 710 -28.38 -10.93 24.77
N LYS A 711 -29.06 -9.78 24.87
CA LYS A 711 -30.46 -9.65 24.40
C LYS A 711 -30.49 -9.61 22.85
N PRO A 712 -31.27 -10.48 22.17
CA PRO A 712 -31.37 -10.53 20.71
C PRO A 712 -31.81 -9.21 20.02
N LEU A 713 -31.70 -9.20 18.68
CA LEU A 713 -32.00 -8.09 17.76
C LEU A 713 -33.30 -8.28 16.95
#